data_AF-A0AA43I1K2-F1
#
_entry.id   AF-A0AA43I1K2-F1
#
_cell.length_a   1.000
_cell.length_b   1.000
_cell.length_c   1.000
_cell.angle_alpha   90.00
_cell.angle_beta   90.00
_cell.angle_gamma   90.00
#
_symmetry.space_group_name_H-M   'P 1'
#
loop_
_entity.id
_entity.type
_entity.pdbx_description
1 polymer ?
#
loop_
_entity_poly.entity_id
_entity_poly.type
_entity_poly.pdbx_seq_one_letter_code
_entity_poly.pdbx_strand_id
1 'polypeptide(L)'
;MKKKLLKAFCLGALLAGSTGLSAQQTYELTLDTKKVGAEIKSTMYGLFFEDINFAADGGLYAEMVKNRSFDFPQNLMGWYTFGKVELSKENAPFANNPNYVILSNSGHGHKHTGIENEGFRGMGFKANADYRFSVWAKKVNATGNQKIRINLLDDKNNIIGNKELEITSNDWKKYEIKIAPNKTVDKGRLRIFLASEGSVALEHVSLFPVDTYKGRENGLRADLAQALADLNPGVFRFPGGCIVEGTDLETRYDWKKSVGQVENRPVNENRWHYTFPHRFFPDYFQSYGLGFYEFFLLSEDIGAEPLPVLNCGLACQYQNDDEHAHVPVDGLDCYIQDALDLIEFANGPVTSTWGKLRAEMGHPEPFNLKYVGIGNEQWGSEYVDRLPPFIKAIRAKYPDIKIIGSSGPSADGKQFDYLWPEMKRLKVDLVDEHYYKEPKWFLDNAARYDGYDRKGPAVFAGEYAAHDHPTGKQNNFNSALAEAAFMTGLERNADIVHMCTYAPLFAHIDGWQWNPDLIWFDNLRVMKTPNYYVQQIYAQNTGTNVLKLLQGKTPLTGQDGLYASAVWDKNESCYIVKVVNTATSAKEVQITLTGLKKNTALSLGDCIMMQENDLKKFNTLDEPSLITPKKTTASLEGNVLKLNAQSQSFNIYKIKR
;
A
#
# COMPACT_ATOMS: atom_id res chain seq x y z
N MET A 1 -85.77 -54.26 13.71
CA MET A 1 -85.53 -53.38 14.88
C MET A 1 -84.47 -52.35 14.50
N LYS A 2 -84.57 -51.18 15.13
CA LYS A 2 -83.92 -49.90 14.80
C LYS A 2 -82.38 -49.87 14.92
N LYS A 3 -81.77 -49.01 14.09
CA LYS A 3 -80.62 -48.10 14.29
C LYS A 3 -79.20 -48.47 13.79
N LYS A 4 -78.79 -47.61 12.83
CA LYS A 4 -77.53 -46.85 12.68
C LYS A 4 -76.24 -47.57 12.24
N LEU A 5 -75.82 -47.29 11.01
CA LEU A 5 -74.41 -47.10 10.65
C LEU A 5 -74.25 -45.91 9.70
N LEU A 6 -73.30 -45.03 10.05
CA LEU A 6 -72.85 -43.87 9.28
C LEU A 6 -72.16 -44.32 7.98
N LYS A 7 -72.42 -43.61 6.87
CA LYS A 7 -71.57 -43.62 5.67
C LYS A 7 -70.85 -42.27 5.58
N ALA A 8 -69.53 -42.31 5.62
CA ALA A 8 -68.66 -41.18 5.33
C ALA A 8 -68.41 -41.13 3.81
N PHE A 9 -68.59 -39.95 3.22
CA PHE A 9 -68.19 -39.58 1.87
C PHE A 9 -66.74 -39.05 1.93
N CYS A 10 -65.87 -39.53 1.06
CA CYS A 10 -64.61 -38.84 0.73
C CYS A 10 -64.40 -38.97 -0.78
N LEU A 11 -64.68 -37.86 -1.47
CA LEU A 11 -64.45 -37.64 -2.89
C LEU A 11 -63.02 -37.13 -3.04
N GLY A 12 -62.17 -37.84 -3.78
CA GLY A 12 -60.82 -37.41 -4.09
C GLY A 12 -60.84 -36.22 -5.06
N ALA A 13 -60.17 -35.13 -4.68
CA ALA A 13 -59.85 -34.03 -5.57
C ALA A 13 -58.37 -34.12 -5.97
N LEU A 14 -58.11 -34.29 -7.26
CA LEU A 14 -56.79 -34.10 -7.86
C LEU A 14 -56.39 -32.62 -7.74
N LEU A 15 -55.37 -32.34 -6.93
CA LEU A 15 -54.61 -31.10 -6.98
C LEU A 15 -53.51 -31.27 -8.04
N ALA A 16 -53.77 -30.76 -9.25
CA ALA A 16 -52.71 -30.48 -10.21
C ALA A 16 -51.89 -29.29 -9.67
N GLY A 17 -50.75 -29.59 -9.07
CA GLY A 17 -49.76 -28.58 -8.69
C GLY A 17 -49.17 -27.96 -9.94
N SER A 18 -49.60 -26.74 -10.26
CA SER A 18 -48.93 -25.85 -11.19
C SER A 18 -47.61 -25.39 -10.55
N THR A 19 -46.52 -26.07 -10.88
CA THR A 19 -45.18 -25.54 -10.67
C THR A 19 -45.02 -24.34 -11.59
N GLY A 20 -45.24 -23.14 -11.04
CA GLY A 20 -44.85 -21.91 -11.71
C GLY A 20 -43.34 -21.91 -11.91
N LEU A 21 -42.89 -22.25 -13.12
CA LEU A 21 -41.58 -21.87 -13.62
C LEU A 21 -41.54 -20.33 -13.62
N SER A 22 -41.00 -19.74 -12.56
CA SER A 22 -40.60 -18.34 -12.58
C SER A 22 -39.51 -18.24 -13.64
N ALA A 23 -39.85 -17.72 -14.83
CA ALA A 23 -38.85 -17.41 -15.84
C ALA A 23 -37.83 -16.45 -15.20
N GLN A 24 -36.56 -16.88 -15.16
CA GLN A 24 -35.49 -16.06 -14.62
C GLN A 24 -35.38 -14.81 -15.50
N GLN A 25 -35.47 -13.62 -14.89
CA GLN A 25 -35.40 -12.36 -15.62
C GLN A 25 -34.03 -12.24 -16.30
N THR A 26 -34.03 -12.12 -17.63
CA THR A 26 -32.83 -11.87 -18.43
C THR A 26 -32.56 -10.36 -18.52
N TYR A 27 -31.32 -9.96 -18.23
CA TYR A 27 -30.87 -8.57 -18.33
C TYR A 27 -30.20 -8.34 -19.68
N GLU A 28 -30.86 -7.58 -20.54
CA GLU A 28 -30.36 -7.24 -21.87
C GLU A 28 -29.55 -5.93 -21.84
N LEU A 29 -28.27 -6.03 -22.15
CA LEU A 29 -27.34 -4.91 -22.23
C LEU A 29 -26.86 -4.71 -23.67
N THR A 30 -26.60 -3.46 -24.01
CA THR A 30 -25.98 -3.08 -25.28
C THR A 30 -24.59 -2.51 -25.03
N LEU A 31 -23.57 -3.09 -25.68
CA LEU A 31 -22.21 -2.56 -25.73
C LEU A 31 -22.00 -1.83 -27.07
N ASP A 32 -21.87 -0.51 -27.04
CA ASP A 32 -21.59 0.29 -28.25
C ASP A 32 -20.09 0.26 -28.56
N THR A 33 -19.70 -0.54 -29.56
CA THR A 33 -18.30 -0.69 -29.98
C THR A 33 -17.85 0.36 -30.99
N LYS A 34 -18.78 1.17 -31.54
CA LYS A 34 -18.46 2.23 -32.51
C LYS A 34 -18.07 3.52 -31.81
N LYS A 35 -18.67 3.82 -30.65
CA LYS A 35 -18.34 4.99 -29.83
C LYS A 35 -17.31 4.64 -28.77
N VAL A 36 -16.04 4.74 -29.16
CA VAL A 36 -14.93 4.71 -28.21
C VAL A 36 -15.02 5.94 -27.31
N GLY A 37 -15.14 5.72 -26.00
CA GLY A 37 -15.28 6.76 -24.99
C GLY A 37 -13.93 7.33 -24.55
N ALA A 38 -13.90 7.88 -23.34
CA ALA A 38 -12.72 8.50 -22.74
C ALA A 38 -11.53 7.55 -22.71
N GLU A 39 -10.32 8.09 -22.87
CA GLU A 39 -9.08 7.36 -22.63
C GLU A 39 -8.96 7.06 -21.13
N ILE A 40 -8.58 5.84 -20.81
CA ILE A 40 -8.27 5.45 -19.44
C ILE A 40 -6.78 5.70 -19.22
N LYS A 41 -6.44 6.52 -18.22
CA LYS A 41 -5.05 6.84 -17.91
C LYS A 41 -4.32 5.61 -17.41
N SER A 42 -3.05 5.46 -17.80
CA SER A 42 -2.20 4.38 -17.29
C SER A 42 -2.09 4.42 -15.76
N THR A 43 -2.27 5.60 -15.15
CA THR A 43 -2.25 5.85 -13.71
C THR A 43 -3.56 5.48 -12.99
N MET A 44 -4.58 4.97 -13.70
CA MET A 44 -5.93 4.81 -13.15
C MET A 44 -5.96 3.97 -11.87
N TYR A 45 -5.30 2.82 -11.84
CA TYR A 45 -5.28 1.92 -10.68
C TYR A 45 -3.88 1.90 -10.09
N GLY A 46 -3.72 2.40 -8.86
CA GLY A 46 -2.41 2.56 -8.24
C GLY A 46 -2.28 1.94 -6.86
N LEU A 47 -1.23 2.37 -6.18
CA LEU A 47 -0.91 2.03 -4.80
C LEU A 47 -0.78 3.29 -3.96
N PHE A 48 -1.30 3.24 -2.74
CA PHE A 48 -1.01 4.18 -1.67
C PHE A 48 -0.07 3.53 -0.67
N PHE A 49 0.97 4.21 -0.22
CA PHE A 49 1.85 3.74 0.83
C PHE A 49 2.09 4.81 1.86
N GLU A 50 1.85 4.44 3.11
CA GLU A 50 2.36 5.11 4.28
C GLU A 50 2.96 4.11 5.25
N ASP A 51 3.91 4.55 6.07
CA ASP A 51 4.50 3.72 7.12
C ASP A 51 3.57 3.68 8.35
N ILE A 52 2.41 3.02 8.16
CA ILE A 52 1.46 2.59 9.19
C ILE A 52 1.55 1.07 9.32
N ASN A 53 1.17 0.50 10.46
CA ASN A 53 1.04 -0.94 10.68
C ASN A 53 2.34 -1.75 10.45
N PHE A 54 3.50 -1.14 10.70
CA PHE A 54 4.85 -1.66 10.38
C PHE A 54 5.04 -1.90 8.87
N ALA A 55 4.45 -1.05 8.01
CA ALA A 55 4.52 -1.20 6.57
C ALA A 55 5.90 -0.93 5.97
N ALA A 56 6.72 -0.02 6.53
CA ALA A 56 8.11 0.19 6.12
C ALA A 56 9.06 -0.60 7.02
N ASP A 57 9.45 -0.05 8.17
CA ASP A 57 10.34 -0.69 9.15
C ASP A 57 9.61 -1.86 9.83
N GLY A 58 10.10 -3.07 9.60
CA GLY A 58 9.42 -4.33 9.99
C GLY A 58 8.53 -4.93 8.91
N GLY A 59 8.38 -4.27 7.77
CA GLY A 59 7.54 -4.70 6.65
C GLY A 59 8.28 -4.71 5.33
N LEU A 60 7.95 -3.77 4.45
CA LEU A 60 8.47 -3.68 3.08
C LEU A 60 9.98 -3.44 3.06
N TYR A 61 10.53 -2.70 4.03
CA TYR A 61 11.98 -2.55 4.18
C TYR A 61 12.58 -3.80 4.81
N ALA A 62 13.59 -4.40 4.18
CA ALA A 62 14.09 -5.71 4.57
C ALA A 62 15.07 -5.71 5.76
N GLU A 63 15.33 -4.56 6.40
CA GLU A 63 16.13 -4.51 7.62
C GLU A 63 15.42 -5.28 8.73
N MET A 64 16.16 -6.15 9.40
CA MET A 64 15.62 -6.99 10.47
C MET A 64 15.93 -6.42 11.86
N VAL A 65 16.94 -5.55 11.98
CA VAL A 65 17.39 -4.97 13.25
C VAL A 65 16.63 -3.68 13.55
N LYS A 66 15.83 -3.71 14.63
CA LYS A 66 15.19 -2.51 15.18
C LYS A 66 16.21 -1.63 15.87
N ASN A 67 16.07 -0.31 15.76
CA ASN A 67 16.93 0.65 16.47
C ASN A 67 18.42 0.37 16.24
N ARG A 68 18.79 0.14 14.97
CA ARG A 68 20.13 -0.31 14.56
C ARG A 68 21.28 0.63 14.91
N SER A 69 20.97 1.90 15.18
CA SER A 69 21.94 2.94 15.55
C SER A 69 21.86 3.38 17.03
N PHE A 70 20.99 2.75 17.84
CA PHE A 70 20.80 3.12 19.25
C PHE A 70 20.37 4.59 19.50
N ASP A 71 19.75 5.23 18.49
CA ASP A 71 19.34 6.63 18.48
C ASP A 71 17.85 6.86 18.79
N PHE A 72 17.10 5.79 19.09
CA PHE A 72 15.76 5.97 19.66
C PHE A 72 15.86 6.78 20.97
N PRO A 73 14.81 7.54 21.36
CA PRO A 73 14.78 8.27 22.63
C PRO A 73 15.10 7.37 23.84
N GLN A 74 14.66 6.11 23.78
CA GLN A 74 15.16 5.04 24.64
C GLN A 74 16.23 4.26 23.87
N ASN A 75 17.50 4.64 24.05
CA ASN A 75 18.62 4.18 23.22
C ASN A 75 18.75 2.66 23.05
N LEU A 76 18.37 1.88 24.06
CA LEU A 76 18.43 0.41 24.02
C LEU A 76 17.07 -0.25 23.76
N MET A 77 16.05 0.50 23.36
CA MET A 77 14.77 -0.07 22.96
C MET A 77 14.96 -1.07 21.81
N GLY A 78 14.35 -2.25 21.94
CA GLY A 78 14.57 -3.39 21.05
C GLY A 78 15.86 -4.19 21.32
N TRP A 79 16.73 -3.70 22.21
CA TRP A 79 17.99 -4.34 22.59
C TRP A 79 17.98 -4.82 24.04
N TYR A 80 18.31 -6.10 24.24
CA TYR A 80 18.65 -6.64 25.55
C TYR A 80 20.17 -6.67 25.72
N THR A 81 20.66 -6.10 26.81
CA THR A 81 22.10 -6.05 27.12
C THR A 81 22.43 -6.98 28.28
N PHE A 82 23.62 -7.60 28.26
CA PHE A 82 24.15 -8.37 29.39
C PHE A 82 25.68 -8.23 29.49
N GLY A 83 26.21 -8.36 30.70
CA GLY A 83 27.63 -8.12 30.97
C GLY A 83 27.96 -6.63 31.02
N LYS A 84 29.10 -6.22 30.44
CA LYS A 84 29.57 -4.83 30.47
C LYS A 84 29.31 -4.13 29.13
N VAL A 85 28.15 -3.48 29.02
CA VAL A 85 27.75 -2.68 27.86
C VAL A 85 27.65 -1.22 28.28
N GLU A 86 28.29 -0.33 27.53
CA GLU A 86 28.26 1.11 27.77
C GLU A 86 27.74 1.82 26.52
N LEU A 87 26.90 2.84 26.68
CA LEU A 87 26.51 3.76 25.60
C LEU A 87 27.49 4.93 25.56
N SER A 88 27.87 5.36 24.36
CA SER A 88 28.67 6.56 24.17
C SER A 88 28.26 7.29 22.89
N LYS A 89 28.67 8.56 22.81
CA LYS A 89 28.55 9.43 21.63
C LYS A 89 29.88 10.05 21.22
N GLU A 90 30.96 9.71 21.93
CA GLU A 90 32.26 10.35 21.75
C GLU A 90 32.94 9.87 20.48
N ASN A 91 33.29 10.79 19.58
CA ASN A 91 33.91 10.47 18.29
C ASN A 91 33.08 9.44 17.50
N ALA A 92 31.76 9.64 17.46
CA ALA A 92 30.83 8.80 16.70
C ALA A 92 31.10 8.87 15.19
N PRO A 93 30.79 7.81 14.43
CA PRO A 93 31.04 7.78 12.98
C PRO A 93 30.01 8.60 12.18
N PHE A 94 28.82 8.83 12.74
CA PHE A 94 27.70 9.49 12.06
C PHE A 94 27.20 10.66 12.90
N ALA A 95 27.05 11.82 12.28
CA ALA A 95 26.66 13.04 12.98
C ALA A 95 25.17 13.04 13.38
N ASN A 96 24.32 12.45 12.54
CA ASN A 96 22.87 12.39 12.76
C ASN A 96 22.43 11.16 13.57
N ASN A 97 23.32 10.19 13.73
CA ASN A 97 23.14 8.98 14.52
C ASN A 97 24.37 8.76 15.42
N PRO A 98 24.57 9.62 16.45
CA PRO A 98 25.83 9.68 17.18
C PRO A 98 25.95 8.61 18.27
N ASN A 99 24.87 7.91 18.64
CA ASN A 99 24.97 6.87 19.65
C ASN A 99 25.76 5.66 19.13
N TYR A 100 26.36 4.90 20.04
CA TYR A 100 26.93 3.58 19.78
C TYR A 100 27.13 2.84 21.11
N VAL A 101 27.34 1.52 21.06
CA VAL A 101 27.61 0.70 22.25
C VAL A 101 29.06 0.22 22.30
N ILE A 102 29.62 0.13 23.50
CA ILE A 102 30.93 -0.49 23.77
C ILE A 102 30.70 -1.79 24.53
N LEU A 103 31.20 -2.89 23.97
CA LEU A 103 31.23 -4.19 24.64
C LEU A 103 32.61 -4.38 25.25
N SER A 104 32.66 -4.52 26.58
CA SER A 104 33.90 -4.71 27.32
C SER A 104 33.98 -6.08 28.00
N ASN A 105 35.20 -6.56 28.22
CA ASN A 105 35.41 -7.84 28.90
C ASN A 105 34.79 -7.81 30.31
N SER A 106 33.97 -8.83 30.58
CA SER A 106 33.25 -9.04 31.83
C SER A 106 34.19 -9.17 33.04
N GLY A 107 35.47 -9.47 32.79
CA GLY A 107 36.52 -9.65 33.80
C GLY A 107 36.54 -11.04 34.41
N HIS A 108 35.80 -12.00 33.85
CA HIS A 108 35.76 -13.38 34.34
C HIS A 108 35.41 -14.37 33.21
N GLY A 109 36.13 -15.48 33.10
CA GLY A 109 35.97 -16.45 31.99
C GLY A 109 34.58 -17.10 31.87
N HIS A 110 33.81 -17.15 32.96
CA HIS A 110 32.42 -17.65 32.96
C HIS A 110 31.35 -16.57 32.80
N LYS A 111 31.74 -15.29 32.60
CA LYS A 111 30.81 -14.19 32.38
C LYS A 111 30.95 -13.69 30.95
N HIS A 112 29.85 -13.34 30.31
CA HIS A 112 29.83 -12.86 28.93
C HIS A 112 29.27 -11.45 28.86
N THR A 113 29.75 -10.70 27.86
CA THR A 113 29.22 -9.39 27.48
C THR A 113 28.63 -9.48 26.09
N GLY A 114 27.47 -8.86 25.89
CA GLY A 114 26.82 -8.84 24.60
C GLY A 114 25.47 -8.12 24.60
N ILE A 115 24.88 -8.09 23.41
CA ILE A 115 23.61 -7.48 23.11
C ILE A 115 22.76 -8.42 22.27
N GLU A 116 21.44 -8.28 22.34
CA GLU A 116 20.48 -9.07 21.57
C GLU A 116 19.35 -8.18 21.07
N ASN A 117 19.04 -8.25 19.77
CA ASN A 117 17.94 -7.50 19.17
C ASN A 117 16.73 -8.39 18.94
N GLU A 118 15.55 -7.90 19.30
CA GLU A 118 14.29 -8.63 19.13
C GLU A 118 13.70 -8.54 17.71
N GLY A 119 14.17 -7.61 16.88
CA GLY A 119 13.61 -7.29 15.57
C GLY A 119 12.23 -6.67 15.63
N PHE A 120 11.47 -6.79 14.55
CA PHE A 120 10.13 -6.22 14.43
C PHE A 120 9.10 -7.34 14.65
N ARG A 121 8.68 -7.55 15.90
CA ARG A 121 7.84 -8.70 16.32
C ARG A 121 8.49 -10.06 16.05
N GLY A 122 9.82 -10.09 16.10
CA GLY A 122 10.67 -11.25 15.77
C GLY A 122 11.44 -11.05 14.47
N MET A 123 12.40 -11.95 14.22
CA MET A 123 13.15 -12.02 12.98
C MET A 123 12.83 -13.31 12.21
N GLY A 124 12.30 -13.19 11.00
CA GLY A 124 11.99 -14.33 10.13
C GLY A 124 13.24 -14.91 9.46
N PHE A 125 13.61 -16.12 9.84
CA PHE A 125 14.74 -16.85 9.28
C PHE A 125 14.27 -18.02 8.40
N LYS A 126 14.81 -18.15 7.19
CA LYS A 126 14.57 -19.28 6.27
C LYS A 126 15.79 -20.19 6.27
N ALA A 127 15.57 -21.51 6.43
CA ALA A 127 16.64 -22.50 6.45
C ALA A 127 17.55 -22.37 5.22
N ASN A 128 18.86 -22.34 5.45
CA ASN A 128 19.91 -22.27 4.44
C ASN A 128 19.92 -21.00 3.57
N ALA A 129 19.07 -20.01 3.84
CA ALA A 129 19.14 -18.71 3.18
C ALA A 129 20.28 -17.87 3.77
N ASP A 130 20.96 -17.09 2.93
CA ASP A 130 22.01 -16.18 3.40
C ASP A 130 21.40 -14.89 3.97
N TYR A 131 21.87 -14.52 5.15
CA TYR A 131 21.61 -13.21 5.77
C TYR A 131 22.93 -12.46 5.90
N ARG A 132 22.97 -11.23 5.39
CA ARG A 132 24.11 -10.34 5.47
C ARG A 132 24.05 -9.54 6.75
N PHE A 133 24.92 -9.89 7.69
CA PHE A 133 25.18 -9.09 8.88
C PHE A 133 26.22 -8.02 8.55
N SER A 134 25.96 -6.78 8.91
CA SER A 134 26.97 -5.72 8.87
C SER A 134 26.97 -4.87 10.13
N VAL A 135 28.12 -4.28 10.45
CA VAL A 135 28.30 -3.40 11.61
C VAL A 135 29.44 -2.44 11.36
N TRP A 136 29.29 -1.18 11.78
CA TRP A 136 30.41 -0.27 11.93
C TRP A 136 31.07 -0.51 13.28
N ALA A 137 32.35 -0.81 13.29
CA ALA A 137 33.04 -1.15 14.52
C ALA A 137 34.46 -0.60 14.59
N LYS A 138 34.95 -0.43 15.81
CA LYS A 138 36.35 -0.15 16.11
C LYS A 138 36.78 -0.83 17.41
N LYS A 139 38.08 -1.08 17.55
CA LYS A 139 38.65 -1.50 18.82
C LYS A 139 38.65 -0.34 19.82
N VAL A 140 38.50 -0.66 21.10
CA VAL A 140 38.58 0.32 22.19
C VAL A 140 39.66 -0.14 23.17
N ASN A 141 40.73 0.65 23.29
CA ASN A 141 41.84 0.45 24.24
C ASN A 141 42.42 -0.98 24.25
N ALA A 142 42.51 -1.63 23.09
CA ALA A 142 42.93 -3.02 22.97
C ALA A 142 44.18 -3.20 22.10
N THR A 143 45.11 -4.04 22.55
CA THR A 143 46.27 -4.49 21.77
C THR A 143 45.88 -5.76 20.98
N GLY A 144 46.09 -5.75 19.66
CA GLY A 144 45.69 -6.85 18.78
C GLY A 144 44.24 -6.79 18.28
N ASN A 145 43.89 -7.75 17.43
CA ASN A 145 42.55 -7.86 16.85
C ASN A 145 41.53 -8.33 17.87
N GLN A 146 40.31 -7.79 17.79
CA GLN A 146 39.20 -8.20 18.64
C GLN A 146 38.20 -9.03 17.84
N LYS A 147 37.30 -9.73 18.52
CA LYS A 147 36.30 -10.58 17.86
C LYS A 147 34.93 -10.35 18.46
N ILE A 148 33.93 -10.38 17.60
CA ILE A 148 32.54 -10.57 17.99
C ILE A 148 32.03 -11.89 17.44
N ARG A 149 31.13 -12.53 18.19
CA ARG A 149 30.38 -13.72 17.74
C ARG A 149 28.93 -13.33 17.52
N ILE A 150 28.46 -13.54 16.30
CA ILE A 150 27.10 -13.25 15.86
C ILE A 150 26.32 -14.57 15.82
N ASN A 151 25.17 -14.60 16.49
CA ASN A 151 24.28 -15.74 16.53
C ASN A 151 22.88 -15.32 16.07
N LEU A 152 22.30 -16.13 15.18
CA LEU A 152 20.87 -16.14 14.91
C LEU A 152 20.24 -17.16 15.86
N LEU A 153 19.19 -16.77 16.55
CA LEU A 153 18.51 -17.57 17.55
C LEU A 153 17.10 -17.93 17.11
N ASP A 154 16.62 -19.10 17.54
CA ASP A 154 15.19 -19.39 17.51
C ASP A 154 14.44 -18.82 18.73
N ASP A 155 13.13 -18.98 18.73
CA ASP A 155 12.21 -18.58 19.80
C ASP A 155 12.55 -19.23 21.17
N LYS A 156 13.22 -20.39 21.16
CA LYS A 156 13.65 -21.17 22.34
C LYS A 156 15.10 -20.90 22.75
N ASN A 157 15.75 -19.87 22.22
CA ASN A 157 17.16 -19.51 22.48
C ASN A 157 18.22 -20.49 21.92
N ASN A 158 17.86 -21.42 21.04
CA ASN A 158 18.85 -22.24 20.35
C ASN A 158 19.53 -21.45 19.24
N ILE A 159 20.85 -21.64 19.10
CA ILE A 159 21.61 -21.06 18.00
C ILE A 159 21.28 -21.84 16.72
N ILE A 160 20.76 -21.14 15.71
CA ILE A 160 20.41 -21.71 14.41
C ILE A 160 21.40 -21.30 13.33
N GLY A 161 22.10 -20.19 13.50
CA GLY A 161 23.20 -19.76 12.63
C GLY A 161 24.24 -19.01 13.47
N ASN A 162 25.52 -19.17 13.14
CA ASN A 162 26.58 -18.46 13.87
C ASN A 162 27.79 -18.15 12.97
N LYS A 163 28.45 -17.03 13.27
CA LYS A 163 29.74 -16.62 12.69
C LYS A 163 30.55 -15.83 13.71
N GLU A 164 31.87 -15.80 13.50
CA GLU A 164 32.77 -14.87 14.18
C GLU A 164 33.27 -13.83 13.18
N LEU A 165 33.38 -12.58 13.64
CA LEU A 165 33.88 -11.46 12.86
C LEU A 165 35.04 -10.81 13.61
N GLU A 166 36.15 -10.61 12.92
CA GLU A 166 37.36 -10.01 13.47
C GLU A 166 37.36 -8.48 13.24
N ILE A 167 37.53 -7.73 14.32
CA ILE A 167 37.59 -6.27 14.34
C ILE A 167 39.07 -5.86 14.47
N THR A 168 39.58 -5.27 13.39
CA THR A 168 41.02 -5.03 13.21
C THR A 168 41.41 -3.56 13.30
N SER A 169 40.47 -2.66 13.01
CA SER A 169 40.67 -1.21 12.94
C SER A 169 40.59 -0.53 14.32
N ASN A 170 41.43 0.49 14.53
CA ASN A 170 41.29 1.43 15.66
C ASN A 170 40.29 2.56 15.35
N ASP A 171 40.06 2.83 14.07
CA ASP A 171 39.05 3.77 13.57
C ASP A 171 37.78 3.05 13.13
N TRP A 172 36.67 3.78 13.04
CA TRP A 172 35.40 3.24 12.55
C TRP A 172 35.53 2.66 11.15
N LYS A 173 35.14 1.40 10.99
CA LYS A 173 35.12 0.70 9.71
C LYS A 173 33.88 -0.20 9.65
N LYS A 174 33.26 -0.31 8.47
CA LYS A 174 32.21 -1.29 8.21
C LYS A 174 32.80 -2.69 8.06
N TYR A 175 32.24 -3.66 8.76
CA TYR A 175 32.53 -5.08 8.64
C TYR A 175 31.26 -5.83 8.24
N GLU A 176 31.42 -6.91 7.49
CA GLU A 176 30.31 -7.68 6.95
C GLU A 176 30.61 -9.18 6.97
N ILE A 177 29.60 -10.01 7.22
CA ILE A 177 29.67 -11.46 7.03
C ILE A 177 28.28 -12.04 6.71
N LYS A 178 28.25 -13.10 5.91
CA LYS A 178 27.02 -13.86 5.64
C LYS A 178 26.82 -14.99 6.66
N ILE A 179 25.59 -15.13 7.13
CA ILE A 179 25.18 -16.15 8.11
C ILE A 179 23.96 -16.88 7.53
N ALA A 180 24.02 -18.21 7.51
CA ALA A 180 22.90 -19.05 7.10
C ALA A 180 22.36 -19.83 8.31
N PRO A 181 21.06 -19.74 8.64
CA PRO A 181 20.44 -20.52 9.70
C PRO A 181 20.15 -21.95 9.21
N ASN A 182 20.31 -22.95 10.07
CA ASN A 182 20.10 -24.36 9.74
C ASN A 182 18.62 -24.80 9.71
N LYS A 183 17.70 -23.92 10.11
CA LYS A 183 16.25 -24.17 10.10
C LYS A 183 15.46 -22.89 9.89
N THR A 184 14.22 -23.04 9.45
CA THR A 184 13.26 -21.94 9.30
C THR A 184 12.62 -21.61 10.65
N VAL A 185 12.57 -20.33 11.01
CA VAL A 185 11.96 -19.82 12.24
C VAL A 185 11.24 -18.52 11.94
N ASP A 186 9.98 -18.41 12.36
CA ASP A 186 9.17 -17.20 12.16
C ASP A 186 9.59 -16.06 13.11
N LYS A 187 9.89 -16.38 14.37
CA LYS A 187 10.25 -15.40 15.41
C LYS A 187 11.60 -15.70 16.05
N GLY A 188 12.66 -15.39 15.32
CA GLY A 188 14.03 -15.46 15.82
C GLY A 188 14.53 -14.15 16.41
N ARG A 189 15.80 -14.13 16.85
CA ARG A 189 16.51 -12.95 17.37
C ARG A 189 17.98 -12.94 16.92
N LEU A 190 18.59 -11.76 16.91
CA LEU A 190 20.02 -11.56 16.66
C LEU A 190 20.75 -11.38 18.00
N ARG A 191 21.79 -12.16 18.27
CA ARG A 191 22.65 -11.98 19.47
C ARG A 191 24.11 -11.77 19.07
N ILE A 192 24.75 -10.78 19.66
CA ILE A 192 26.15 -10.44 19.46
C ILE A 192 26.89 -10.53 20.80
N PHE A 193 27.92 -11.36 20.86
CA PHE A 193 28.84 -11.45 21.99
C PHE A 193 30.16 -10.78 21.67
N LEU A 194 30.78 -10.17 22.67
CA LEU A 194 32.24 -10.00 22.67
C LEU A 194 32.90 -11.37 22.81
N ALA A 195 33.81 -11.71 21.90
CA ALA A 195 34.50 -13.00 21.81
C ALA A 195 36.03 -12.86 21.97
N SER A 196 36.48 -11.75 22.57
CA SER A 196 37.90 -11.45 22.84
C SER A 196 38.07 -10.70 24.15
N GLU A 197 39.32 -10.55 24.61
CA GLU A 197 39.63 -9.92 25.90
C GLU A 197 39.57 -8.39 25.88
N GLY A 198 39.81 -7.75 24.74
CA GLY A 198 39.73 -6.30 24.56
C GLY A 198 38.34 -5.83 24.15
N SER A 199 38.07 -4.54 24.30
CA SER A 199 36.75 -3.96 24.03
C SER A 199 36.54 -3.60 22.57
N VAL A 200 35.28 -3.62 22.14
CA VAL A 200 34.85 -3.18 20.80
C VAL A 200 33.70 -2.19 20.91
N ALA A 201 33.73 -1.14 20.10
CA ALA A 201 32.59 -0.27 19.88
C ALA A 201 31.83 -0.76 18.64
N LEU A 202 30.50 -0.81 18.72
CA LEU A 202 29.60 -1.25 17.66
C LEU A 202 28.58 -0.15 17.39
N GLU A 203 28.41 0.18 16.11
CA GLU A 203 27.44 1.14 15.62
C GLU A 203 26.79 0.66 14.32
N HIS A 204 25.57 1.11 14.03
CA HIS A 204 24.79 0.78 12.84
C HIS A 204 24.79 -0.73 12.54
N VAL A 205 24.28 -1.50 13.50
CA VAL A 205 24.18 -2.97 13.42
C VAL A 205 23.02 -3.35 12.50
N SER A 206 23.29 -4.04 11.40
CA SER A 206 22.28 -4.35 10.39
C SER A 206 22.26 -5.84 10.04
N LEU A 207 21.08 -6.37 9.76
CA LEU A 207 20.89 -7.73 9.26
C LEU A 207 19.82 -7.72 8.16
N PHE A 208 20.22 -8.11 6.95
CA PHE A 208 19.32 -8.21 5.80
C PHE A 208 19.32 -9.64 5.24
N PRO A 209 18.19 -10.15 4.74
CA PRO A 209 18.23 -11.25 3.78
C PRO A 209 19.07 -10.81 2.57
N VAL A 210 19.88 -11.71 2.00
CA VAL A 210 20.65 -11.39 0.78
C VAL A 210 19.73 -11.36 -0.46
N ASP A 211 18.68 -12.18 -0.46
CA ASP A 211 17.65 -12.24 -1.49
C ASP A 211 16.58 -11.15 -1.27
N THR A 212 16.99 -9.89 -1.42
CA THR A 212 16.07 -8.75 -1.47
C THR A 212 15.43 -8.64 -2.86
N TYR A 213 14.30 -7.94 -2.95
CA TYR A 213 13.65 -7.68 -4.23
C TYR A 213 14.64 -7.07 -5.23
N LYS A 214 14.72 -7.69 -6.43
CA LYS A 214 15.68 -7.34 -7.50
C LYS A 214 17.17 -7.36 -7.07
N GLY A 215 17.50 -7.99 -5.94
CA GLY A 215 18.88 -8.08 -5.42
C GLY A 215 19.46 -6.76 -4.94
N ARG A 216 18.64 -5.74 -4.66
CA ARG A 216 19.11 -4.42 -4.20
C ARG A 216 19.65 -4.49 -2.78
N GLU A 217 20.87 -4.01 -2.55
CA GLU A 217 21.33 -3.74 -1.18
C GLU A 217 20.52 -2.58 -0.57
N ASN A 218 20.34 -2.57 0.75
CA ASN A 218 19.38 -1.68 1.41
C ASN A 218 17.95 -1.82 0.84
N GLY A 219 17.63 -3.00 0.30
CA GLY A 219 16.45 -3.21 -0.53
C GLY A 219 15.21 -3.65 0.24
N LEU A 220 14.25 -4.14 -0.53
CA LEU A 220 12.91 -4.45 -0.06
C LEU A 220 12.73 -5.94 0.18
N ARG A 221 11.79 -6.28 1.06
CA ARG A 221 11.38 -7.65 1.33
C ARG A 221 10.70 -8.23 0.07
N ALA A 222 11.27 -9.31 -0.46
CA ALA A 222 10.97 -9.77 -1.82
C ALA A 222 9.51 -10.19 -2.04
N ASP A 223 8.88 -10.85 -1.06
CA ASP A 223 7.49 -11.30 -1.14
C ASP A 223 6.48 -10.14 -1.12
N LEU A 224 6.69 -9.13 -0.27
CA LEU A 224 5.85 -7.93 -0.21
C LEU A 224 6.00 -7.09 -1.47
N ALA A 225 7.23 -6.82 -1.92
CA ALA A 225 7.48 -6.07 -3.15
C ALA A 225 6.93 -6.79 -4.39
N GLN A 226 7.03 -8.14 -4.44
CA GLN A 226 6.41 -8.92 -5.51
C GLN A 226 4.88 -8.84 -5.47
N ALA A 227 4.26 -8.83 -4.28
CA ALA A 227 2.82 -8.63 -4.17
C ALA A 227 2.35 -7.28 -4.74
N LEU A 228 3.18 -6.24 -4.64
CA LEU A 228 2.93 -4.95 -5.29
C LEU A 228 3.10 -5.01 -6.80
N ALA A 229 4.18 -5.61 -7.29
CA ALA A 229 4.43 -5.78 -8.72
C ALA A 229 3.31 -6.58 -9.40
N ASP A 230 2.80 -7.63 -8.73
CA ASP A 230 1.70 -8.47 -9.22
C ASP A 230 0.37 -7.71 -9.38
N LEU A 231 0.20 -6.54 -8.76
CA LEU A 231 -0.97 -5.69 -8.98
C LEU A 231 -0.92 -4.97 -10.33
N ASN A 232 0.27 -4.82 -10.93
CA ASN A 232 0.51 -4.00 -12.12
C ASN A 232 0.00 -2.54 -11.94
N PRO A 233 0.50 -1.82 -10.92
CA PRO A 233 0.01 -0.49 -10.59
C PRO A 233 0.49 0.58 -11.57
N GLY A 234 -0.38 1.55 -11.86
CA GLY A 234 -0.09 2.68 -12.73
C GLY A 234 0.57 3.88 -12.04
N VAL A 235 0.36 4.02 -10.73
CA VAL A 235 0.89 5.12 -9.91
C VAL A 235 1.21 4.60 -8.50
N PHE A 236 2.22 5.17 -7.87
CA PHE A 236 2.61 4.87 -6.48
C PHE A 236 2.67 6.16 -5.66
N ARG A 237 1.67 6.36 -4.80
CA ARG A 237 1.57 7.49 -3.85
C ARG A 237 2.36 7.18 -2.58
N PHE A 238 3.33 8.03 -2.23
CA PHE A 238 4.20 7.90 -1.05
C PHE A 238 4.66 9.27 -0.55
N PRO A 239 5.27 9.43 0.64
CA PRO A 239 5.24 8.49 1.75
C PRO A 239 3.87 8.51 2.46
N GLY A 240 2.91 9.25 1.91
CA GLY A 240 1.47 9.06 2.04
C GLY A 240 0.87 9.22 3.44
N GLY A 241 -0.37 9.69 3.48
CA GLY A 241 -1.18 9.73 4.68
C GLY A 241 -0.70 10.74 5.72
N CYS A 242 -1.16 10.52 6.95
CA CYS A 242 -0.87 11.38 8.08
C CYS A 242 0.63 11.50 8.40
N ILE A 243 1.48 10.58 7.92
CA ILE A 243 2.92 10.61 8.23
C ILE A 243 3.63 11.83 7.61
N VAL A 244 3.12 12.34 6.48
CA VAL A 244 3.62 13.56 5.84
C VAL A 244 3.45 14.77 6.77
N GLU A 245 2.42 14.73 7.61
CA GLU A 245 2.01 15.83 8.48
C GLU A 245 2.78 15.80 9.80
N GLY A 246 3.08 14.60 10.31
CA GLY A 246 3.65 14.41 11.64
C GLY A 246 2.61 14.61 12.75
N THR A 247 2.99 14.27 13.98
CA THR A 247 2.19 14.67 15.17
C THR A 247 2.33 16.18 15.37
N ASP A 248 3.51 16.69 15.08
CA ASP A 248 3.91 18.09 15.10
C ASP A 248 4.86 18.37 13.92
N LEU A 249 5.29 19.62 13.76
CA LEU A 249 6.18 19.99 12.67
C LEU A 249 7.55 19.32 12.76
N GLU A 250 8.05 18.96 13.95
CA GLU A 250 9.38 18.34 14.10
C GLU A 250 9.38 16.89 13.62
N THR A 251 8.27 16.19 13.83
CA THR A 251 8.05 14.77 13.50
C THR A 251 7.46 14.53 12.12
N ARG A 252 7.18 15.58 11.34
CA ARG A 252 6.74 15.46 9.94
C ARG A 252 7.75 14.69 9.09
N TYR A 253 7.27 14.00 8.07
CA TYR A 253 8.17 13.35 7.11
C TYR A 253 8.97 14.40 6.31
N ASP A 254 10.28 14.45 6.51
CA ASP A 254 11.21 15.33 5.78
C ASP A 254 12.04 14.49 4.81
N TRP A 255 11.69 14.58 3.52
CA TRP A 255 12.30 13.73 2.49
C TRP A 255 13.82 13.93 2.37
N LYS A 256 14.34 15.11 2.69
CA LYS A 256 15.78 15.40 2.61
C LYS A 256 16.57 14.63 3.66
N LYS A 257 15.95 14.30 4.79
CA LYS A 257 16.51 13.42 5.83
C LYS A 257 16.50 11.94 5.42
N SER A 258 15.76 11.59 4.36
CA SER A 258 15.60 10.22 3.87
C SER A 258 16.51 9.84 2.69
N VAL A 259 17.38 10.74 2.25
CA VAL A 259 18.33 10.51 1.14
C VAL A 259 19.78 10.65 1.61
N GLY A 260 20.73 10.23 0.77
CA GLY A 260 22.14 10.11 1.12
C GLY A 260 22.48 8.83 1.87
N GLN A 261 23.62 8.83 2.55
CA GLN A 261 24.16 7.67 3.27
C GLN A 261 23.19 7.20 4.35
N VAL A 262 22.73 5.95 4.24
CA VAL A 262 21.72 5.37 5.14
C VAL A 262 22.15 5.39 6.61
N GLU A 263 23.44 5.22 6.88
CA GLU A 263 23.98 5.25 8.24
C GLU A 263 23.87 6.62 8.91
N ASN A 264 23.70 7.70 8.14
CA ASN A 264 23.59 9.07 8.64
C ASN A 264 22.19 9.68 8.41
N ARG A 265 21.17 8.86 8.10
CA ARG A 265 19.76 9.30 8.08
C ARG A 265 19.20 9.27 9.51
N PRO A 266 18.70 10.39 10.06
CA PRO A 266 18.27 10.45 11.46
C PRO A 266 17.01 9.62 11.70
N VAL A 267 16.85 9.10 12.92
CA VAL A 267 15.58 8.51 13.37
C VAL A 267 14.50 9.58 13.44
N ASN A 268 13.30 9.26 12.96
CA ASN A 268 12.10 10.06 13.16
C ASN A 268 11.06 9.32 14.00
N GLU A 269 10.29 10.05 14.80
CA GLU A 269 9.11 9.47 15.46
C GLU A 269 8.07 9.13 14.40
N ASN A 270 7.56 7.89 14.42
CA ASN A 270 6.47 7.52 13.54
C ASN A 270 5.15 8.08 14.11
N ARG A 271 4.40 8.82 13.28
CA ARG A 271 3.08 9.36 13.61
C ARG A 271 2.16 8.34 14.28
N TRP A 272 2.19 7.08 13.86
CA TRP A 272 1.29 6.02 14.32
C TRP A 272 1.68 5.37 15.64
N HIS A 273 2.87 5.67 16.16
CA HIS A 273 3.39 5.14 17.42
C HIS A 273 2.45 5.39 18.62
N TYR A 274 2.02 6.64 18.83
CA TYR A 274 1.18 7.08 19.98
C TYR A 274 -0.30 7.29 19.66
N THR A 275 -0.69 7.19 18.38
CA THR A 275 -2.02 7.68 17.93
C THR A 275 -3.18 6.94 18.58
N PHE A 276 -3.07 5.63 18.75
CA PHE A 276 -4.15 4.80 19.27
C PHE A 276 -3.73 4.10 20.56
N PRO A 277 -4.16 4.60 21.74
CA PRO A 277 -3.81 3.98 23.03
C PRO A 277 -4.24 2.50 23.16
N HIS A 278 -5.25 2.07 22.40
CA HIS A 278 -5.74 0.68 22.39
C HIS A 278 -4.96 -0.24 21.41
N ARG A 279 -4.10 0.34 20.57
CA ARG A 279 -3.18 -0.32 19.62
C ARG A 279 -1.83 0.39 19.68
N PHE A 280 -1.29 0.43 20.89
CA PHE A 280 -0.13 1.26 21.22
C PHE A 280 1.18 0.50 20.97
N PHE A 281 2.07 1.08 20.17
CA PHE A 281 3.36 0.48 19.81
C PHE A 281 4.50 1.45 20.12
N PRO A 282 5.01 1.42 21.35
CA PRO A 282 5.99 2.38 21.83
C PRO A 282 7.37 2.30 21.13
N ASP A 283 7.51 1.33 20.23
CA ASP A 283 8.75 0.94 19.56
C ASP A 283 8.69 1.12 18.04
N TYR A 284 7.67 1.82 17.54
CA TYR A 284 7.50 2.10 16.13
C TYR A 284 8.08 3.48 15.78
N PHE A 285 9.24 3.48 15.13
CA PHE A 285 9.94 4.67 14.66
C PHE A 285 10.28 4.48 13.19
N GLN A 286 10.66 5.58 12.53
CA GLN A 286 11.12 5.55 11.15
C GLN A 286 12.65 5.65 11.13
N SER A 287 13.30 4.65 10.56
CA SER A 287 14.75 4.64 10.35
C SER A 287 15.19 5.49 9.16
N TYR A 288 14.24 5.88 8.30
CA TYR A 288 14.46 6.39 6.94
C TYR A 288 15.35 5.48 6.07
N GLY A 289 15.49 4.20 6.43
CA GLY A 289 16.18 3.21 5.62
C GLY A 289 15.48 2.96 4.29
N LEU A 290 14.14 2.96 4.31
CA LEU A 290 13.26 3.08 3.16
C LEU A 290 12.83 4.55 3.02
N GLY A 291 13.60 5.31 2.24
CA GLY A 291 13.40 6.73 1.98
C GLY A 291 12.93 7.02 0.56
N PHE A 292 12.92 8.29 0.20
CA PHE A 292 12.44 8.73 -1.13
C PHE A 292 13.21 8.10 -2.28
N TYR A 293 14.53 7.94 -2.17
CA TYR A 293 15.33 7.26 -3.19
C TYR A 293 14.86 5.81 -3.41
N GLU A 294 14.66 5.06 -2.32
CA GLU A 294 14.18 3.68 -2.40
C GLU A 294 12.73 3.60 -2.91
N PHE A 295 11.86 4.57 -2.58
CA PHE A 295 10.51 4.65 -3.16
C PHE A 295 10.52 4.94 -4.66
N PHE A 296 11.39 5.81 -5.16
CA PHE A 296 11.56 6.05 -6.59
C PHE A 296 12.06 4.80 -7.33
N LEU A 297 13.03 4.09 -6.76
CA LEU A 297 13.49 2.80 -7.31
C LEU A 297 12.36 1.76 -7.34
N LEU A 298 11.54 1.71 -6.29
CA LEU A 298 10.37 0.83 -6.26
C LEU A 298 9.38 1.18 -7.36
N SER A 299 9.06 2.47 -7.55
CA SER A 299 8.21 2.94 -8.66
C SER A 299 8.71 2.43 -10.02
N GLU A 300 10.00 2.56 -10.31
CA GLU A 300 10.60 2.02 -11.54
C GLU A 300 10.47 0.50 -11.62
N ASP A 301 10.79 -0.22 -10.55
CA ASP A 301 10.83 -1.68 -10.54
C ASP A 301 9.44 -2.33 -10.74
N ILE A 302 8.38 -1.65 -10.28
CA ILE A 302 6.99 -2.11 -10.43
C ILE A 302 6.26 -1.47 -11.62
N GLY A 303 6.93 -0.58 -12.36
CA GLY A 303 6.38 0.08 -13.54
C GLY A 303 5.32 1.15 -13.26
N ALA A 304 5.35 1.77 -12.08
CA ALA A 304 4.40 2.80 -11.66
C ALA A 304 5.01 4.21 -11.76
N GLU A 305 4.18 5.20 -12.10
CA GLU A 305 4.57 6.61 -11.98
C GLU A 305 4.72 6.98 -10.49
N PRO A 306 5.82 7.65 -10.06
CA PRO A 306 5.96 8.10 -8.69
C PRO A 306 5.05 9.31 -8.41
N LEU A 307 4.36 9.28 -7.26
CA LEU A 307 3.55 10.36 -6.73
C LEU A 307 3.96 10.68 -5.29
N PRO A 308 5.05 11.45 -5.08
CA PRO A 308 5.43 11.94 -3.76
C PRO A 308 4.44 12.99 -3.25
N VAL A 309 4.10 12.90 -1.97
CA VAL A 309 3.28 13.85 -1.21
C VAL A 309 4.17 14.60 -0.23
N LEU A 310 4.06 15.93 -0.19
CA LEU A 310 4.87 16.81 0.63
C LEU A 310 4.02 17.63 1.59
N ASN A 311 4.59 17.93 2.75
CA ASN A 311 3.95 18.77 3.76
C ASN A 311 3.77 20.21 3.25
N CYS A 312 2.60 20.80 3.52
CA CYS A 312 2.25 22.16 3.06
C CYS A 312 2.42 23.25 4.15
N GLY A 313 3.17 22.96 5.21
CA GLY A 313 3.33 23.81 6.40
C GLY A 313 2.29 23.56 7.50
N LEU A 314 1.56 22.44 7.43
CA LEU A 314 0.56 22.04 8.41
C LEU A 314 0.99 20.75 9.10
N ALA A 315 0.98 20.76 10.43
CA ALA A 315 0.98 19.53 11.24
C ALA A 315 -0.41 18.87 11.15
N CYS A 316 -0.54 17.62 11.59
CA CYS A 316 -1.80 16.90 11.47
C CYS A 316 -2.93 17.62 12.23
N GLN A 317 -3.91 18.14 11.49
CA GLN A 317 -5.00 18.93 12.05
C GLN A 317 -5.95 18.08 12.92
N TYR A 318 -5.94 16.75 12.79
CA TYR A 318 -6.69 15.87 13.69
C TYR A 318 -6.16 15.85 15.13
N GLN A 319 -4.91 16.26 15.34
CA GLN A 319 -4.27 16.27 16.65
C GLN A 319 -3.94 17.69 17.14
N ASN A 320 -4.11 18.68 16.27
CA ASN A 320 -3.71 20.06 16.52
C ASN A 320 -4.81 21.00 16.06
N ASP A 321 -5.56 21.55 17.02
CA ASP A 321 -6.59 22.56 16.79
C ASP A 321 -6.07 24.00 16.96
N ASP A 322 -4.79 24.17 17.33
CA ASP A 322 -4.15 25.47 17.54
C ASP A 322 -3.39 25.91 16.28
N GLU A 323 -3.67 27.11 15.77
CA GLU A 323 -2.99 27.70 14.61
C GLU A 323 -1.47 27.84 14.83
N HIS A 324 -1.01 27.97 16.07
CA HIS A 324 0.42 28.03 16.41
C HIS A 324 1.15 26.69 16.27
N ALA A 325 0.43 25.58 16.11
CA ALA A 325 1.02 24.29 15.74
C ALA A 325 1.43 24.23 14.26
N HIS A 326 1.16 25.28 13.50
CA HIS A 326 1.34 25.35 12.06
C HIS A 326 2.34 26.42 11.65
N VAL A 327 2.92 26.25 10.47
CA VAL A 327 3.82 27.26 9.88
C VAL A 327 2.97 28.45 9.42
N PRO A 328 3.31 29.69 9.81
CA PRO A 328 2.70 30.89 9.25
C PRO A 328 2.86 30.95 7.73
N VAL A 329 1.91 31.56 7.01
CA VAL A 329 1.94 31.60 5.53
C VAL A 329 3.19 32.31 4.98
N ASP A 330 3.71 33.30 5.70
CA ASP A 330 4.96 34.01 5.37
C ASP A 330 6.23 33.24 5.77
N GLY A 331 6.10 32.09 6.44
CA GLY A 331 7.18 31.19 6.84
C GLY A 331 7.34 29.93 5.96
N LEU A 332 6.60 29.83 4.84
CA LEU A 332 6.56 28.61 4.01
C LEU A 332 7.80 28.38 3.12
N ASP A 333 8.75 29.31 3.08
CA ASP A 333 9.88 29.30 2.13
C ASP A 333 10.66 27.97 2.13
N CYS A 334 10.94 27.40 3.31
CA CYS A 334 11.67 26.14 3.38
C CYS A 334 10.86 24.95 2.84
N TYR A 335 9.55 24.90 3.08
CA TYR A 335 8.67 23.84 2.58
C TYR A 335 8.47 23.96 1.06
N ILE A 336 8.35 25.18 0.55
CA ILE A 336 8.29 25.44 -0.89
C ILE A 336 9.60 24.99 -1.54
N GLN A 337 10.75 25.32 -0.94
CA GLN A 337 12.05 24.89 -1.43
C GLN A 337 12.20 23.38 -1.37
N ASP A 338 11.67 22.68 -0.37
CA ASP A 338 11.66 21.23 -0.29
C ASP A 338 10.96 20.60 -1.51
N ALA A 339 9.86 21.20 -1.98
CA ALA A 339 9.16 20.74 -3.18
C ALA A 339 9.98 20.98 -4.47
N LEU A 340 10.59 22.16 -4.61
CA LEU A 340 11.44 22.47 -5.76
C LEU A 340 12.69 21.58 -5.81
N ASP A 341 13.27 21.31 -4.65
CA ASP A 341 14.44 20.46 -4.48
C ASP A 341 14.13 19.00 -4.78
N LEU A 342 12.95 18.50 -4.38
CA LEU A 342 12.52 17.14 -4.72
C LEU A 342 12.38 16.98 -6.24
N ILE A 343 11.79 17.97 -6.91
CA ILE A 343 11.65 17.93 -8.37
C ILE A 343 13.04 17.97 -9.03
N GLU A 344 13.99 18.76 -8.50
CA GLU A 344 15.38 18.74 -8.98
C GLU A 344 16.10 17.41 -8.67
N PHE A 345 15.84 16.79 -7.52
CA PHE A 345 16.36 15.47 -7.18
C PHE A 345 15.88 14.43 -8.19
N ALA A 346 14.59 14.44 -8.52
CA ALA A 346 14.02 13.46 -9.43
C ALA A 346 14.39 13.70 -10.89
N ASN A 347 14.40 14.97 -11.35
CA ASN A 347 14.46 15.30 -12.77
C ASN A 347 15.70 16.11 -13.18
N GLY A 348 16.44 16.68 -12.23
CA GLY A 348 17.57 17.56 -12.50
C GLY A 348 18.76 16.82 -13.13
N PRO A 349 19.61 17.55 -13.89
CA PRO A 349 20.84 16.99 -14.43
C PRO A 349 21.83 16.65 -13.31
N VAL A 350 22.75 15.73 -13.56
CA VAL A 350 23.79 15.33 -12.59
C VAL A 350 24.74 16.47 -12.16
N THR A 351 24.65 17.64 -12.80
CA THR A 351 25.39 18.86 -12.46
C THR A 351 24.66 19.78 -11.49
N SER A 352 23.36 19.58 -11.25
CA SER A 352 22.63 20.32 -10.21
C SER A 352 22.90 19.74 -8.82
N THR A 353 22.56 20.47 -7.77
CA THR A 353 22.78 20.03 -6.39
C THR A 353 22.10 18.69 -6.12
N TRP A 354 20.81 18.59 -6.43
CA TRP A 354 20.03 17.40 -6.10
C TRP A 354 20.15 16.30 -7.15
N GLY A 355 20.35 16.64 -8.42
CA GLY A 355 20.64 15.65 -9.46
C GLY A 355 22.00 14.99 -9.27
N LYS A 356 23.00 15.72 -8.75
CA LYS A 356 24.29 15.17 -8.32
C LYS A 356 24.12 14.17 -7.19
N LEU A 357 23.35 14.51 -6.14
CA LEU A 357 23.10 13.59 -5.03
C LEU A 357 22.43 12.30 -5.51
N ARG A 358 21.41 12.39 -6.37
CA ARG A 358 20.76 11.22 -7.00
C ARG A 358 21.79 10.32 -7.71
N ALA A 359 22.68 10.92 -8.50
CA ALA A 359 23.74 10.21 -9.20
C ALA A 359 24.75 9.54 -8.25
N GLU A 360 25.17 10.22 -7.19
CA GLU A 360 26.06 9.69 -6.15
C GLU A 360 25.44 8.53 -5.36
N MET A 361 24.12 8.52 -5.21
CA MET A 361 23.35 7.41 -4.64
C MET A 361 23.20 6.21 -5.60
N GLY A 362 23.70 6.33 -6.84
CA GLY A 362 23.77 5.23 -7.80
C GLY A 362 22.77 5.31 -8.96
N HIS A 363 22.01 6.41 -9.09
CA HIS A 363 21.04 6.57 -10.18
C HIS A 363 21.24 7.91 -10.92
N PRO A 364 22.10 7.95 -11.95
CA PRO A 364 22.38 9.19 -12.68
C PRO A 364 21.21 9.64 -13.57
N GLU A 365 20.35 8.72 -14.01
CA GLU A 365 19.23 9.03 -14.91
C GLU A 365 18.07 9.72 -14.15
N PRO A 366 17.27 10.58 -14.81
CA PRO A 366 16.07 11.13 -14.20
C PRO A 366 15.01 10.05 -13.91
N PHE A 367 14.31 10.17 -12.78
CA PHE A 367 13.12 9.35 -12.47
C PHE A 367 11.87 9.77 -13.27
N ASN A 368 11.94 10.89 -14.02
CA ASN A 368 10.83 11.42 -14.82
C ASN A 368 9.55 11.69 -14.01
N LEU A 369 9.71 12.33 -12.84
CA LEU A 369 8.63 12.73 -11.96
C LEU A 369 7.65 13.66 -12.69
N LYS A 370 6.36 13.33 -12.64
CA LYS A 370 5.27 14.10 -13.28
C LYS A 370 4.29 14.71 -12.30
N TYR A 371 4.14 14.14 -11.11
CA TYR A 371 3.09 14.50 -10.18
C TYR A 371 3.66 14.79 -8.79
N VAL A 372 3.09 15.78 -8.11
CA VAL A 372 3.38 16.05 -6.69
C VAL A 372 2.08 16.35 -5.94
N GLY A 373 1.91 15.73 -4.79
CA GLY A 373 0.87 16.11 -3.83
C GLY A 373 1.39 17.18 -2.87
N ILE A 374 0.65 18.27 -2.69
CA ILE A 374 0.98 19.31 -1.70
C ILE A 374 -0.09 19.31 -0.62
N GLY A 375 0.23 18.73 0.53
CA GLY A 375 -0.74 18.31 1.53
C GLY A 375 -1.32 16.92 1.25
N ASN A 376 -1.98 16.36 2.25
CA ASN A 376 -2.61 15.04 2.28
C ASN A 376 -4.11 15.18 2.58
N GLU A 377 -4.49 15.54 3.81
CA GLU A 377 -5.87 15.60 4.28
C GLU A 377 -6.27 16.95 4.87
N GLN A 378 -5.57 18.03 4.48
CA GLN A 378 -5.82 19.34 5.08
C GLN A 378 -7.22 19.89 4.77
N TRP A 379 -7.76 20.66 5.70
CA TRP A 379 -9.05 21.31 5.57
C TRP A 379 -9.05 22.77 5.98
N GLY A 380 -10.16 23.45 5.67
CA GLY A 380 -10.39 24.84 6.08
C GLY A 380 -9.63 25.85 5.23
N SER A 381 -9.73 27.12 5.63
CA SER A 381 -9.02 28.23 4.97
C SER A 381 -7.50 28.11 5.14
N GLU A 382 -7.05 27.47 6.20
CA GLU A 382 -5.66 27.23 6.53
C GLU A 382 -4.92 26.54 5.38
N TYR A 383 -5.56 25.56 4.73
CA TYR A 383 -5.00 24.90 3.55
C TYR A 383 -5.02 25.80 2.32
N VAL A 384 -6.15 26.49 2.10
CA VAL A 384 -6.38 27.35 0.93
C VAL A 384 -5.43 28.55 0.90
N ASP A 385 -4.99 29.03 2.07
CA ASP A 385 -4.03 30.13 2.18
C ASP A 385 -2.58 29.67 1.95
N ARG A 386 -2.27 28.40 2.25
CA ARG A 386 -0.91 27.82 2.14
C ARG A 386 -0.60 27.24 0.77
N LEU A 387 -1.59 26.73 0.03
CA LEU A 387 -1.39 26.10 -1.27
C LEU A 387 -0.93 27.07 -2.41
N PRO A 388 -1.43 28.31 -2.54
CA PRO A 388 -1.09 29.20 -3.65
C PRO A 388 0.41 29.54 -3.79
N PRO A 389 1.17 29.80 -2.69
CA PRO A 389 2.62 29.95 -2.76
C PRO A 389 3.35 28.77 -3.41
N PHE A 390 2.98 27.53 -3.06
CA PHE A 390 3.55 26.32 -3.68
C PHE A 390 3.22 26.24 -5.16
N ILE A 391 1.93 26.42 -5.52
CA ILE A 391 1.49 26.40 -6.92
C ILE A 391 2.28 27.42 -7.74
N LYS A 392 2.40 28.65 -7.25
CA LYS A 392 3.13 29.73 -7.93
C LYS A 392 4.60 29.35 -8.15
N ALA A 393 5.27 28.86 -7.12
CA ALA A 393 6.69 28.51 -7.18
C ALA A 393 6.95 27.32 -8.11
N ILE A 394 6.19 26.23 -7.97
CA ILE A 394 6.33 25.03 -8.79
C ILE A 394 6.04 25.37 -10.26
N ARG A 395 4.94 26.06 -10.56
CA ARG A 395 4.60 26.41 -11.96
C ARG A 395 5.63 27.34 -12.61
N ALA A 396 6.27 28.22 -11.84
CA ALA A 396 7.29 29.11 -12.36
C ALA A 396 8.57 28.36 -12.77
N LYS A 397 8.96 27.31 -12.02
CA LYS A 397 10.22 26.58 -12.26
C LYS A 397 10.03 25.29 -13.06
N TYR A 398 8.90 24.60 -12.87
CA TYR A 398 8.58 23.29 -13.43
C TYR A 398 7.13 23.24 -13.94
N PRO A 399 6.80 23.97 -15.03
CA PRO A 399 5.43 24.15 -15.49
C PRO A 399 4.69 22.84 -15.85
N ASP A 400 5.44 21.81 -16.26
CA ASP A 400 4.91 20.51 -16.67
C ASP A 400 4.53 19.59 -15.50
N ILE A 401 5.00 19.90 -14.27
CA ILE A 401 4.65 19.12 -13.07
C ILE A 401 3.16 19.32 -12.75
N LYS A 402 2.49 18.20 -12.53
CA LYS A 402 1.09 18.15 -12.13
C LYS A 402 0.96 18.25 -10.62
N ILE A 403 0.17 19.22 -10.17
CA ILE A 403 -0.03 19.50 -8.75
C ILE A 403 -1.36 18.92 -8.32
N ILE A 404 -1.33 18.08 -7.29
CA ILE A 404 -2.51 17.49 -6.66
C ILE A 404 -2.79 18.24 -5.35
N GLY A 405 -4.02 18.72 -5.21
CA GLY A 405 -4.53 19.29 -3.95
C GLY A 405 -5.52 18.36 -3.25
N SER A 406 -5.87 18.63 -2.00
CA SER A 406 -6.79 17.80 -1.20
C SER A 406 -8.19 18.38 -1.10
N SER A 407 -9.20 17.51 -1.02
CA SER A 407 -10.59 17.85 -0.66
C SER A 407 -10.94 17.55 0.81
N GLY A 408 -9.91 17.31 1.63
CA GLY A 408 -10.04 16.97 3.04
C GLY A 408 -10.27 15.47 3.25
N PRO A 409 -10.51 15.05 4.50
CA PRO A 409 -10.44 13.65 4.92
C PRO A 409 -11.75 12.87 4.73
N SER A 410 -12.69 13.40 3.96
CA SER A 410 -14.04 12.81 3.84
C SER A 410 -14.66 13.09 2.48
N ALA A 411 -15.39 12.11 1.94
CA ALA A 411 -16.10 12.20 0.66
C ALA A 411 -17.30 13.16 0.62
N ASP A 412 -17.66 13.77 1.74
CA ASP A 412 -18.84 14.61 1.89
C ASP A 412 -18.71 15.55 3.08
N GLY A 413 -19.64 16.51 3.17
CA GLY A 413 -19.76 17.43 4.30
C GLY A 413 -19.05 18.76 4.08
N LYS A 414 -19.11 19.63 5.10
CA LYS A 414 -18.73 21.04 4.98
C LYS A 414 -17.31 21.28 4.47
N GLN A 415 -16.36 20.43 4.88
CA GLN A 415 -14.97 20.53 4.43
C GLN A 415 -14.86 20.21 2.94
N PHE A 416 -15.41 19.08 2.52
CA PHE A 416 -15.46 18.66 1.11
C PHE A 416 -16.16 19.71 0.23
N ASP A 417 -17.34 20.16 0.65
CA ASP A 417 -18.16 21.15 -0.07
C ASP A 417 -17.46 22.51 -0.21
N TYR A 418 -16.60 22.87 0.75
CA TYR A 418 -15.78 24.09 0.70
C TYR A 418 -14.53 23.90 -0.17
N LEU A 419 -13.80 22.79 0.02
CA LEU A 419 -12.49 22.58 -0.59
C LEU A 419 -12.58 22.26 -2.08
N TRP A 420 -13.61 21.55 -2.54
CA TRP A 420 -13.70 21.18 -3.95
C TRP A 420 -13.77 22.41 -4.89
N PRO A 421 -14.67 23.40 -4.66
CA PRO A 421 -14.67 24.64 -5.41
C PRO A 421 -13.36 25.42 -5.30
N GLU A 422 -12.71 25.40 -4.14
CA GLU A 422 -11.43 26.09 -3.91
C GLU A 422 -10.29 25.47 -4.71
N MET A 423 -10.17 24.14 -4.75
CA MET A 423 -9.18 23.47 -5.58
C MET A 423 -9.36 23.79 -7.07
N LYS A 424 -10.61 23.86 -7.53
CA LYS A 424 -10.92 24.32 -8.89
C LYS A 424 -10.53 25.79 -9.11
N ARG A 425 -10.78 26.67 -8.14
CA ARG A 425 -10.38 28.09 -8.18
C ARG A 425 -8.85 28.24 -8.26
N LEU A 426 -8.13 27.43 -7.48
CA LEU A 426 -6.67 27.39 -7.42
C LEU A 426 -6.02 26.71 -8.63
N LYS A 427 -6.81 26.01 -9.45
CA LYS A 427 -6.36 25.34 -10.69
C LYS A 427 -5.28 24.30 -10.43
N VAL A 428 -5.45 23.48 -9.39
CA VAL A 428 -4.73 22.21 -9.29
C VAL A 428 -5.07 21.33 -10.51
N ASP A 429 -4.23 20.35 -10.84
CA ASP A 429 -4.52 19.46 -11.97
C ASP A 429 -5.46 18.32 -11.55
N LEU A 430 -5.26 17.80 -10.34
CA LEU A 430 -6.09 16.75 -9.74
C LEU A 430 -6.46 17.16 -8.31
N VAL A 431 -7.56 16.60 -7.81
CA VAL A 431 -7.88 16.65 -6.39
C VAL A 431 -8.04 15.27 -5.81
N ASP A 432 -7.41 15.12 -4.66
CA ASP A 432 -7.41 13.95 -3.82
C ASP A 432 -8.71 13.89 -2.99
N GLU A 433 -9.49 12.84 -3.19
CA GLU A 433 -10.69 12.51 -2.43
C GLU A 433 -10.45 11.26 -1.59
N HIS A 434 -10.77 11.34 -0.29
CA HIS A 434 -10.59 10.25 0.65
C HIS A 434 -11.92 9.76 1.20
N TYR A 435 -12.12 8.44 1.26
CA TYR A 435 -13.34 7.87 1.83
C TYR A 435 -13.21 6.46 2.38
N TYR A 436 -13.35 6.40 3.70
CA TYR A 436 -13.48 5.20 4.50
C TYR A 436 -14.94 5.04 4.95
N LYS A 437 -15.74 4.28 4.20
CA LYS A 437 -17.20 4.19 4.37
C LYS A 437 -17.67 2.75 4.47
N GLU A 438 -18.90 2.53 4.95
CA GLU A 438 -19.48 1.18 4.98
C GLU A 438 -19.70 0.60 3.57
N PRO A 439 -19.69 -0.74 3.38
CA PRO A 439 -19.91 -1.36 2.06
C PRO A 439 -21.16 -0.85 1.33
N LYS A 440 -22.24 -0.56 2.05
CA LYS A 440 -23.47 -0.01 1.47
C LYS A 440 -23.25 1.34 0.77
N TRP A 441 -22.39 2.20 1.33
CA TRP A 441 -22.08 3.49 0.73
C TRP A 441 -21.43 3.31 -0.64
N PHE A 442 -20.48 2.38 -0.77
CA PHE A 442 -19.81 2.08 -2.05
C PHE A 442 -20.80 1.60 -3.12
N LEU A 443 -21.74 0.73 -2.72
CA LEU A 443 -22.82 0.27 -3.60
C LEU A 443 -23.72 1.42 -4.06
N ASP A 444 -24.19 2.25 -3.12
CA ASP A 444 -25.08 3.38 -3.41
C ASP A 444 -24.39 4.48 -4.22
N ASN A 445 -23.05 4.55 -4.18
CA ASN A 445 -22.24 5.59 -4.84
C ASN A 445 -21.54 5.11 -6.12
N ALA A 446 -21.93 3.97 -6.71
CA ALA A 446 -21.37 3.50 -7.98
C ALA A 446 -21.62 4.47 -9.17
N ALA A 447 -22.50 5.46 -9.02
CA ALA A 447 -22.74 6.55 -9.98
C ALA A 447 -22.22 7.93 -9.53
N ARG A 448 -21.40 7.99 -8.48
CA ARG A 448 -20.93 9.25 -7.85
C ARG A 448 -20.36 10.25 -8.85
N TYR A 449 -19.47 9.79 -9.73
CA TYR A 449 -18.75 10.66 -10.66
C TYR A 449 -19.54 10.97 -11.94
N ASP A 450 -20.67 10.29 -12.20
CA ASP A 450 -21.46 10.47 -13.42
C ASP A 450 -21.95 11.92 -13.59
N GLY A 451 -22.19 12.63 -12.49
CA GLY A 451 -22.66 14.02 -12.47
C GLY A 451 -21.60 15.10 -12.30
N TYR A 452 -20.32 14.73 -12.13
CA TYR A 452 -19.25 15.69 -11.82
C TYR A 452 -18.97 16.67 -12.97
N ASP A 453 -18.38 17.83 -12.66
CA ASP A 453 -18.05 18.83 -13.68
C ASP A 453 -16.79 18.42 -14.47
N ARG A 454 -16.92 18.27 -15.79
CA ARG A 454 -15.85 17.90 -16.73
C ARG A 454 -14.95 19.08 -17.12
N LYS A 455 -15.22 20.29 -16.61
CA LYS A 455 -14.42 21.50 -16.86
C LYS A 455 -13.48 21.85 -15.70
N GLY A 456 -13.52 21.07 -14.62
CA GLY A 456 -12.66 21.23 -13.45
C GLY A 456 -11.34 20.46 -13.55
N PRO A 457 -10.56 20.43 -12.45
CA PRO A 457 -9.48 19.47 -12.28
C PRO A 457 -10.00 18.02 -12.41
N ALA A 458 -9.09 17.10 -12.70
CA ALA A 458 -9.37 15.67 -12.62
C ALA A 458 -9.49 15.21 -11.16
N VAL A 459 -10.02 14.01 -10.97
CA VAL A 459 -10.21 13.37 -9.68
C VAL A 459 -9.12 12.33 -9.47
N PHE A 460 -8.56 12.35 -8.27
CA PHE A 460 -7.79 11.28 -7.70
C PHE A 460 -8.54 10.74 -6.48
N ALA A 461 -9.02 9.49 -6.54
CA ALA A 461 -9.55 8.82 -5.35
C ALA A 461 -8.38 8.21 -4.55
N GLY A 462 -7.62 9.05 -3.83
CA GLY A 462 -6.31 8.66 -3.30
C GLY A 462 -6.34 7.84 -2.02
N GLU A 463 -7.48 7.76 -1.34
CA GLU A 463 -7.68 6.79 -0.26
C GLU A 463 -9.12 6.29 -0.26
N TYR A 464 -9.30 4.97 -0.37
CA TYR A 464 -10.60 4.36 -0.07
C TYR A 464 -10.47 2.95 0.48
N ALA A 465 -11.40 2.61 1.37
CA ALA A 465 -11.67 1.24 1.79
C ALA A 465 -13.08 1.09 2.37
N ALA A 466 -13.71 -0.06 2.12
CA ALA A 466 -14.99 -0.40 2.70
C ALA A 466 -14.84 -0.95 4.13
N HIS A 467 -15.40 -0.22 5.10
CA HIS A 467 -15.41 -0.52 6.53
C HIS A 467 -16.65 -1.33 6.92
N ASP A 468 -16.55 -2.67 6.88
CA ASP A 468 -17.60 -3.56 7.40
C ASP A 468 -17.57 -3.64 8.93
N HIS A 469 -18.04 -2.58 9.60
CA HIS A 469 -18.04 -2.48 11.07
C HIS A 469 -18.66 -3.71 11.79
N PRO A 470 -19.79 -4.30 11.33
CA PRO A 470 -20.34 -5.53 11.92
C PRO A 470 -19.37 -6.72 12.00
N THR A 471 -18.32 -6.78 11.17
CA THR A 471 -17.29 -7.83 11.21
C THR A 471 -15.96 -7.34 11.79
N GLY A 472 -15.94 -6.17 12.41
CA GLY A 472 -14.71 -5.55 12.89
C GLY A 472 -13.82 -5.03 11.75
N LYS A 473 -14.42 -4.64 10.62
CA LYS A 473 -13.75 -4.16 9.40
C LYS A 473 -12.79 -5.18 8.78
N GLN A 474 -13.12 -6.47 8.83
CA GLN A 474 -12.32 -7.47 8.12
C GLN A 474 -12.37 -7.24 6.61
N ASN A 475 -11.26 -7.53 5.92
CA ASN A 475 -11.19 -7.61 4.46
C ASN A 475 -11.96 -8.83 3.94
N ASN A 476 -13.27 -8.84 4.14
CA ASN A 476 -14.15 -9.91 3.75
C ASN A 476 -14.70 -9.73 2.34
N PHE A 477 -15.44 -10.73 1.87
CA PHE A 477 -15.98 -10.67 0.52
C PHE A 477 -17.07 -9.59 0.36
N ASN A 478 -17.78 -9.21 1.43
CA ASN A 478 -18.72 -8.08 1.40
C ASN A 478 -18.04 -6.77 1.00
N SER A 479 -16.94 -6.41 1.66
CA SER A 479 -16.19 -5.18 1.39
C SER A 479 -15.57 -5.22 -0.01
N ALA A 480 -14.95 -6.33 -0.39
CA ALA A 480 -14.37 -6.51 -1.71
C ALA A 480 -15.41 -6.40 -2.85
N LEU A 481 -16.58 -7.03 -2.68
CA LEU A 481 -17.65 -6.99 -3.68
C LEU A 481 -18.25 -5.57 -3.82
N ALA A 482 -18.39 -4.84 -2.71
CA ALA A 482 -18.86 -3.47 -2.72
C ALA A 482 -17.87 -2.52 -3.41
N GLU A 483 -16.58 -2.66 -3.14
CA GLU A 483 -15.52 -1.92 -3.84
C GLU A 483 -15.50 -2.27 -5.34
N ALA A 484 -15.63 -3.55 -5.70
CA ALA A 484 -15.70 -3.96 -7.11
C ALA A 484 -16.87 -3.30 -7.85
N ALA A 485 -18.03 -3.17 -7.19
CA ALA A 485 -19.19 -2.47 -7.74
C ALA A 485 -18.92 -0.96 -7.91
N PHE A 486 -18.34 -0.32 -6.89
CA PHE A 486 -17.99 1.10 -6.93
C PHE A 486 -16.97 1.43 -8.03
N MET A 487 -15.97 0.57 -8.22
CA MET A 487 -14.92 0.73 -9.24
C MET A 487 -15.47 0.71 -10.67
N THR A 488 -16.68 0.17 -10.92
CA THR A 488 -17.35 0.34 -12.22
C THR A 488 -17.67 1.80 -12.53
N GLY A 489 -17.94 2.61 -11.50
CA GLY A 489 -18.14 4.05 -11.57
C GLY A 489 -16.86 4.81 -11.82
N LEU A 490 -15.75 4.40 -11.18
CA LEU A 490 -14.42 4.96 -11.45
C LEU A 490 -14.06 4.75 -12.92
N GLU A 491 -14.16 3.51 -13.42
CA GLU A 491 -13.85 3.15 -14.81
C GLU A 491 -14.74 3.87 -15.81
N ARG A 492 -16.06 3.93 -15.57
CA ARG A 492 -17.01 4.60 -16.46
C ARG A 492 -16.73 6.10 -16.63
N ASN A 493 -16.12 6.72 -15.62
CA ASN A 493 -15.82 8.16 -15.56
C ASN A 493 -14.33 8.46 -15.74
N ALA A 494 -13.59 7.63 -16.49
CA ALA A 494 -12.17 7.83 -16.76
C ALA A 494 -11.83 9.13 -17.51
N ASP A 495 -12.83 9.87 -18.03
CA ASP A 495 -12.65 11.24 -18.51
C ASP A 495 -12.18 12.20 -17.41
N ILE A 496 -12.63 11.98 -16.18
CA ILE A 496 -12.34 12.83 -15.02
C ILE A 496 -11.61 12.10 -13.90
N VAL A 497 -11.88 10.82 -13.65
CA VAL A 497 -11.14 10.04 -12.65
C VAL A 497 -9.88 9.50 -13.30
N HIS A 498 -8.71 9.99 -12.88
CA HIS A 498 -7.44 9.65 -13.53
C HIS A 498 -6.59 8.70 -12.68
N MET A 499 -6.92 8.56 -11.40
CA MET A 499 -6.17 7.78 -10.42
C MET A 499 -7.12 7.31 -9.30
N CYS A 500 -6.87 6.12 -8.75
CA CYS A 500 -7.49 5.63 -7.53
C CYS A 500 -6.58 4.65 -6.80
N THR A 501 -6.55 4.71 -5.47
CA THR A 501 -5.69 3.89 -4.61
C THR A 501 -6.43 3.42 -3.36
N TYR A 502 -6.41 2.10 -3.12
CA TYR A 502 -6.87 1.52 -1.86
C TYR A 502 -5.91 1.90 -0.72
N ALA A 503 -6.44 2.17 0.47
CA ALA A 503 -5.65 2.49 1.65
C ALA A 503 -6.25 1.86 2.93
N PRO A 504 -5.42 1.49 3.93
CA PRO A 504 -3.96 1.35 3.88
C PRO A 504 -3.51 0.06 3.15
N LEU A 505 -2.24 0.01 2.76
CA LEU A 505 -1.72 -1.06 1.90
C LEU A 505 -1.30 -2.32 2.66
N PHE A 506 -0.64 -2.15 3.80
CA PHE A 506 0.06 -3.23 4.49
C PHE A 506 -0.29 -3.26 5.97
N ALA A 507 -0.40 -4.45 6.55
CA ALA A 507 -0.42 -4.64 7.99
C ALA A 507 0.32 -5.88 8.48
N HIS A 508 1.24 -5.69 9.43
CA HIS A 508 1.82 -6.80 10.18
C HIS A 508 0.79 -7.36 11.18
N ILE A 509 0.54 -8.68 11.16
CA ILE A 509 -0.53 -9.30 11.98
C ILE A 509 -0.37 -9.08 13.49
N ASP A 510 0.86 -8.97 13.99
CA ASP A 510 1.18 -8.68 15.40
C ASP A 510 1.49 -7.20 15.69
N GLY A 511 1.32 -6.30 14.71
CA GLY A 511 1.86 -4.94 14.77
C GLY A 511 0.95 -3.83 14.25
N TRP A 512 -0.34 -4.06 14.00
CA TRP A 512 -1.18 -3.08 13.32
C TRP A 512 -1.92 -2.12 14.26
N GLN A 513 -2.03 -0.86 13.81
CA GLN A 513 -2.75 0.28 14.39
C GLN A 513 -4.13 0.51 13.75
N TRP A 514 -4.24 0.32 12.44
CA TRP A 514 -5.45 0.53 11.65
C TRP A 514 -5.83 -0.75 10.89
N ASN A 515 -7.13 -0.92 10.62
CA ASN A 515 -7.68 -1.94 9.71
C ASN A 515 -8.96 -1.41 9.03
N PRO A 516 -9.35 -1.93 7.85
CA PRO A 516 -8.77 -3.03 7.05
C PRO A 516 -7.47 -2.63 6.32
N ASP A 517 -6.79 -3.60 5.68
CA ASP A 517 -5.56 -3.39 4.91
C ASP A 517 -5.49 -4.32 3.69
N LEU A 518 -4.91 -3.86 2.59
CA LEU A 518 -4.93 -4.63 1.33
C LEU A 518 -4.14 -5.95 1.42
N ILE A 519 -3.00 -5.93 2.12
CA ILE A 519 -2.07 -7.04 2.25
C ILE A 519 -1.67 -7.20 3.72
N TRP A 520 -1.84 -8.41 4.25
CA TRP A 520 -1.44 -8.75 5.61
C TRP A 520 -0.23 -9.65 5.61
N PHE A 521 0.65 -9.54 6.60
CA PHE A 521 1.87 -10.35 6.63
C PHE A 521 2.34 -10.65 8.06
N ASP A 522 3.17 -11.69 8.18
CA ASP A 522 4.05 -11.94 9.32
C ASP A 522 5.51 -11.91 8.85
N ASN A 523 6.47 -12.30 9.68
CA ASN A 523 7.89 -12.25 9.37
C ASN A 523 8.33 -13.13 8.18
N LEU A 524 7.51 -14.09 7.73
CA LEU A 524 7.86 -15.04 6.67
C LEU A 524 6.81 -15.20 5.55
N ARG A 525 5.57 -14.79 5.80
CA ARG A 525 4.40 -15.06 4.96
C ARG A 525 3.65 -13.77 4.63
N VAL A 526 2.96 -13.80 3.49
CA VAL A 526 2.11 -12.72 2.98
C VAL A 526 0.74 -13.30 2.64
N MET A 527 -0.32 -12.58 3.00
CA MET A 527 -1.72 -12.87 2.68
C MET A 527 -2.30 -11.73 1.86
N LYS A 528 -2.81 -12.08 0.67
CA LYS A 528 -3.52 -11.19 -0.24
C LYS A 528 -5.02 -11.27 0.05
N THR A 529 -5.66 -10.14 0.32
CA THR A 529 -7.08 -10.10 0.68
C THR A 529 -8.00 -10.28 -0.54
N PRO A 530 -9.30 -10.58 -0.34
CA PRO A 530 -10.29 -10.46 -1.41
C PRO A 530 -10.27 -9.07 -2.10
N ASN A 531 -10.07 -8.00 -1.33
CA ASN A 531 -9.94 -6.63 -1.86
C ASN A 531 -8.69 -6.49 -2.76
N TYR A 532 -7.56 -7.10 -2.38
CA TYR A 532 -6.35 -7.15 -3.23
C TYR A 532 -6.67 -7.73 -4.61
N TYR A 533 -7.40 -8.84 -4.65
CA TYR A 533 -7.74 -9.48 -5.91
C TYR A 533 -8.72 -8.66 -6.75
N VAL A 534 -9.61 -7.89 -6.12
CA VAL A 534 -10.44 -6.91 -6.84
C VAL A 534 -9.57 -5.84 -7.50
N GLN A 535 -8.63 -5.24 -6.74
CA GLN A 535 -7.68 -4.26 -7.29
C GLN A 535 -6.86 -4.85 -8.43
N GLN A 536 -6.32 -6.05 -8.25
CA GLN A 536 -5.54 -6.78 -9.25
C GLN A 536 -6.33 -7.02 -10.54
N ILE A 537 -7.57 -7.50 -10.41
CA ILE A 537 -8.44 -7.77 -11.56
C ILE A 537 -8.69 -6.47 -12.34
N TYR A 538 -8.96 -5.34 -11.68
CA TYR A 538 -9.14 -4.07 -12.38
C TYR A 538 -7.85 -3.60 -13.07
N ALA A 539 -6.72 -3.56 -12.35
CA ALA A 539 -5.45 -3.08 -12.86
C ALA A 539 -4.91 -3.91 -14.04
N GLN A 540 -5.05 -5.24 -14.00
CA GLN A 540 -4.66 -6.13 -15.09
C GLN A 540 -5.66 -6.17 -16.27
N ASN A 541 -6.82 -5.52 -16.14
CA ASN A 541 -7.87 -5.47 -17.14
C ASN A 541 -8.38 -4.04 -17.39
N THR A 542 -7.48 -3.06 -17.26
CA THR A 542 -7.76 -1.62 -17.36
C THR A 542 -8.35 -1.23 -18.72
N GLY A 543 -7.85 -1.83 -19.81
CA GLY A 543 -8.15 -1.39 -21.17
C GLY A 543 -7.55 -0.01 -21.47
N THR A 544 -7.89 0.52 -22.64
CA THR A 544 -7.37 1.81 -23.13
C THR A 544 -8.44 2.89 -23.23
N ASN A 545 -9.70 2.50 -23.43
CA ASN A 545 -10.81 3.44 -23.53
C ASN A 545 -12.09 2.85 -22.94
N VAL A 546 -12.90 3.70 -22.32
CA VAL A 546 -14.23 3.33 -21.83
C VAL A 546 -15.17 3.05 -23.01
N LEU A 547 -16.07 2.10 -22.86
CA LEU A 547 -17.18 1.84 -23.77
C LEU A 547 -18.52 2.01 -23.06
N LYS A 548 -19.55 2.37 -23.83
CA LYS A 548 -20.90 2.50 -23.30
C LYS A 548 -21.55 1.12 -23.22
N LEU A 549 -21.77 0.65 -21.99
CA LEU A 549 -22.56 -0.53 -21.66
C LEU A 549 -23.84 -0.10 -20.96
N LEU A 550 -25.00 -0.32 -21.60
CA LEU A 550 -26.28 0.22 -21.15
C LEU A 550 -27.37 -0.84 -21.11
N GLN A 551 -28.23 -0.78 -20.10
CA GLN A 551 -29.55 -1.41 -20.11
C GLN A 551 -30.54 -0.39 -20.65
N GLY A 552 -31.01 -0.57 -21.90
CA GLY A 552 -31.76 0.45 -22.62
C GLY A 552 -30.94 1.73 -22.81
N LYS A 553 -31.16 2.76 -21.98
CA LYS A 553 -30.46 4.06 -22.05
C LYS A 553 -29.64 4.39 -20.80
N THR A 554 -29.64 3.53 -19.80
CA THR A 554 -29.01 3.79 -18.50
C THR A 554 -27.88 2.80 -18.23
N PRO A 555 -26.78 3.24 -17.60
CA PRO A 555 -25.75 2.32 -17.10
C PRO A 555 -26.31 1.45 -15.98
N LEU A 556 -25.68 0.28 -15.75
CA LEU A 556 -25.95 -0.55 -14.58
C LEU A 556 -25.11 -0.07 -13.40
N THR A 557 -25.78 0.50 -12.40
CA THR A 557 -25.17 1.12 -11.21
C THR A 557 -25.88 0.66 -9.93
N GLY A 558 -26.45 -0.55 -9.93
CA GLY A 558 -27.12 -1.16 -8.78
C GLY A 558 -28.54 -1.64 -9.03
N GLN A 559 -29.06 -1.51 -10.25
CA GLN A 559 -30.40 -2.03 -10.60
C GLN A 559 -30.43 -3.54 -10.35
N ASP A 560 -31.34 -3.97 -9.46
CA ASP A 560 -31.46 -5.36 -8.98
C ASP A 560 -30.14 -5.98 -8.45
N GLY A 561 -29.24 -5.16 -7.92
CA GLY A 561 -27.93 -5.58 -7.42
C GLY A 561 -26.87 -5.79 -8.50
N LEU A 562 -27.12 -5.36 -9.74
CA LEU A 562 -26.16 -5.45 -10.84
C LEU A 562 -25.42 -4.13 -11.10
N TYR A 563 -24.11 -4.24 -11.29
CA TYR A 563 -23.22 -3.15 -11.67
C TYR A 563 -22.37 -3.62 -12.85
N ALA A 564 -22.13 -2.75 -13.83
CA ALA A 564 -21.32 -3.13 -14.97
C ALA A 564 -20.56 -1.96 -15.60
N SER A 565 -19.39 -2.27 -16.13
CA SER A 565 -18.55 -1.38 -16.94
C SER A 565 -17.90 -2.17 -18.08
N ALA A 566 -17.48 -1.46 -19.13
CA ALA A 566 -16.80 -2.09 -20.25
C ALA A 566 -15.75 -1.16 -20.85
N VAL A 567 -14.67 -1.76 -21.35
CA VAL A 567 -13.54 -1.06 -21.94
C VAL A 567 -13.08 -1.73 -23.22
N TRP A 568 -12.45 -0.95 -24.09
CA TRP A 568 -11.70 -1.41 -25.24
C TRP A 568 -10.21 -1.41 -24.90
N ASP A 569 -9.54 -2.55 -25.09
CA ASP A 569 -8.10 -2.66 -25.05
C ASP A 569 -7.52 -2.71 -26.47
N LYS A 570 -6.84 -1.64 -26.88
CA LYS A 570 -6.19 -1.57 -28.19
C LYS A 570 -4.99 -2.50 -28.33
N ASN A 571 -4.29 -2.81 -27.23
CA ASN A 571 -3.06 -3.61 -27.22
C ASN A 571 -3.40 -5.09 -27.39
N GLU A 572 -4.43 -5.55 -26.68
CA GLU A 572 -4.94 -6.92 -26.80
C GLU A 572 -5.98 -7.10 -27.92
N SER A 573 -6.44 -6.00 -28.52
CA SER A 573 -7.56 -5.98 -29.48
C SER A 573 -8.82 -6.69 -28.94
N CYS A 574 -9.20 -6.37 -27.70
CA CYS A 574 -10.32 -7.03 -27.03
C CYS A 574 -11.26 -6.04 -26.34
N TYR A 575 -12.53 -6.44 -26.23
CA TYR A 575 -13.52 -5.81 -25.37
C TYR A 575 -13.48 -6.50 -24.01
N ILE A 576 -13.40 -5.75 -22.93
CA ILE A 576 -13.40 -6.29 -21.58
C ILE A 576 -14.68 -5.82 -20.89
N VAL A 577 -15.50 -6.76 -20.44
CA VAL A 577 -16.72 -6.48 -19.69
C VAL A 577 -16.52 -6.90 -18.25
N LYS A 578 -16.87 -6.02 -17.32
CA LYS A 578 -16.85 -6.26 -15.87
C LYS A 578 -18.28 -6.24 -15.34
N VAL A 579 -18.70 -7.29 -14.65
CA VAL A 579 -20.06 -7.44 -14.10
C VAL A 579 -20.00 -7.85 -12.64
N VAL A 580 -20.63 -7.08 -11.77
CA VAL A 580 -20.78 -7.37 -10.35
C VAL A 580 -22.25 -7.69 -10.07
N ASN A 581 -22.51 -8.81 -9.41
CA ASN A 581 -23.82 -9.18 -8.91
C ASN A 581 -23.77 -9.28 -7.38
N THR A 582 -24.43 -8.36 -6.69
CA THR A 582 -24.53 -8.35 -5.22
C THR A 582 -25.76 -9.07 -4.69
N ALA A 583 -26.66 -9.50 -5.57
CA ALA A 583 -27.87 -10.22 -5.18
C ALA A 583 -27.54 -11.65 -4.73
N THR A 584 -28.42 -12.20 -3.89
CA THR A 584 -28.37 -13.60 -3.42
C THR A 584 -28.84 -14.62 -4.46
N SER A 585 -29.20 -14.16 -5.67
CA SER A 585 -29.61 -14.99 -6.80
C SER A 585 -28.71 -14.73 -8.00
N ALA A 586 -28.49 -15.77 -8.80
CA ALA A 586 -27.81 -15.64 -10.07
C ALA A 586 -28.66 -14.83 -11.07
N LYS A 587 -28.00 -14.10 -11.97
CA LYS A 587 -28.64 -13.22 -12.95
C LYS A 587 -28.17 -13.61 -14.35
N GLU A 588 -29.11 -13.93 -15.23
CA GLU A 588 -28.82 -14.13 -16.64
C GLU A 588 -28.62 -12.77 -17.31
N VAL A 589 -27.46 -12.56 -17.93
CA VAL A 589 -27.11 -11.31 -18.60
C VAL A 589 -26.76 -11.61 -20.05
N GLN A 590 -27.36 -10.86 -20.98
CA GLN A 590 -27.05 -10.90 -22.40
C GLN A 590 -26.53 -9.55 -22.84
N ILE A 591 -25.33 -9.53 -23.43
CA ILE A 591 -24.65 -8.31 -23.86
C ILE A 591 -24.52 -8.35 -25.38
N THR A 592 -25.30 -7.53 -26.05
CA THR A 592 -25.26 -7.39 -27.50
C THR A 592 -24.23 -6.34 -27.90
N LEU A 593 -23.20 -6.78 -28.64
CA LEU A 593 -22.19 -5.89 -29.20
C LEU A 593 -22.73 -5.23 -30.46
N THR A 594 -22.86 -3.91 -30.44
CA THR A 594 -23.39 -3.11 -31.55
C THR A 594 -22.29 -2.23 -32.15
N GLY A 595 -22.48 -1.78 -33.39
CA GLY A 595 -21.50 -0.91 -34.07
C GLY A 595 -20.28 -1.61 -34.68
N LEU A 596 -20.27 -2.95 -34.66
CA LEU A 596 -19.21 -3.76 -35.28
C LEU A 596 -19.15 -3.56 -36.80
N LYS A 597 -17.95 -3.67 -37.38
CA LYS A 597 -17.80 -3.71 -38.84
C LYS A 597 -18.40 -5.01 -39.38
N LYS A 598 -18.91 -4.99 -40.62
CA LYS A 598 -19.43 -6.19 -41.30
C LYS A 598 -18.35 -7.29 -41.30
N ASN A 599 -18.74 -8.52 -40.99
CA ASN A 599 -17.87 -9.70 -40.88
C ASN A 599 -16.79 -9.62 -39.78
N THR A 600 -16.98 -8.83 -38.73
CA THR A 600 -16.08 -8.90 -37.55
C THR A 600 -16.21 -10.27 -36.91
N ALA A 601 -15.12 -11.04 -36.89
CA ALA A 601 -15.03 -12.27 -36.12
C ALA A 601 -14.87 -11.91 -34.65
N LEU A 602 -15.58 -12.61 -33.77
CA LEU A 602 -15.44 -12.45 -32.34
C LEU A 602 -15.18 -13.82 -31.73
N SER A 603 -14.32 -13.85 -30.71
CA SER A 603 -14.09 -15.06 -29.91
C SER A 603 -14.04 -14.71 -28.43
N LEU A 604 -14.41 -15.66 -27.60
CA LEU A 604 -14.32 -15.49 -26.15
C LEU A 604 -12.86 -15.68 -25.72
N GLY A 605 -12.34 -14.70 -24.99
CA GLY A 605 -11.05 -14.74 -24.30
C GLY A 605 -11.19 -15.23 -22.87
N ASP A 606 -10.33 -14.71 -21.99
CA ASP A 606 -10.35 -15.08 -20.58
C ASP A 606 -11.64 -14.64 -19.89
N CYS A 607 -12.17 -15.54 -19.08
CA CYS A 607 -13.34 -15.34 -18.25
C CYS A 607 -12.96 -15.66 -16.81
N ILE A 608 -13.09 -14.68 -15.92
CA ILE A 608 -12.63 -14.75 -14.53
C ILE A 608 -13.82 -14.42 -13.63
N MET A 609 -13.93 -15.13 -12.51
CA MET A 609 -14.93 -14.89 -11.47
C MET A 609 -14.30 -14.97 -10.09
N MET A 610 -14.69 -14.05 -9.22
CA MET A 610 -14.62 -14.19 -7.78
C MET A 610 -16.05 -14.35 -7.25
N GLN A 611 -16.27 -15.35 -6.39
CA GLN A 611 -17.59 -15.63 -5.81
C GLN A 611 -17.44 -16.20 -4.41
N GLU A 612 -18.24 -15.71 -3.48
CA GLU A 612 -18.45 -16.30 -2.16
C GLU A 612 -19.84 -15.88 -1.65
N ASN A 613 -20.63 -16.86 -1.18
CA ASN A 613 -21.98 -16.61 -0.71
C ASN A 613 -22.01 -16.25 0.79
N ASP A 614 -21.01 -16.70 1.56
CA ASP A 614 -20.77 -16.17 2.90
C ASP A 614 -19.93 -14.88 2.83
N LEU A 615 -20.63 -13.75 2.70
CA LEU A 615 -20.01 -12.44 2.55
C LEU A 615 -19.05 -12.05 3.69
N LYS A 616 -19.14 -12.71 4.85
CA LYS A 616 -18.26 -12.43 5.99
C LYS A 616 -16.90 -13.12 5.89
N LYS A 617 -16.73 -14.05 4.94
CA LYS A 617 -15.49 -14.80 4.78
C LYS A 617 -14.38 -13.93 4.21
N PHE A 618 -13.16 -14.17 4.68
CA PHE A 618 -11.93 -13.46 4.32
C PHE A 618 -10.76 -14.46 4.27
N ASN A 619 -9.67 -14.07 3.63
CA ASN A 619 -8.44 -14.86 3.60
C ASN A 619 -7.66 -14.70 4.91
N THR A 620 -6.95 -15.73 5.35
CA THR A 620 -6.06 -15.69 6.54
C THR A 620 -4.65 -16.13 6.15
N LEU A 621 -3.64 -15.97 7.00
CA LEU A 621 -2.30 -16.49 6.71
C LEU A 621 -2.26 -18.03 6.61
N ASP A 622 -3.17 -18.72 7.30
CA ASP A 622 -3.27 -20.18 7.28
C ASP A 622 -4.14 -20.69 6.12
N GLU A 623 -5.08 -19.87 5.65
CA GLU A 623 -5.91 -20.13 4.47
C GLU A 623 -5.86 -18.93 3.49
N PRO A 624 -4.70 -18.65 2.86
CA PRO A 624 -4.48 -17.41 2.09
C PRO A 624 -5.18 -17.36 0.73
N SER A 625 -5.82 -18.47 0.34
CA SER A 625 -6.41 -18.66 -0.99
C SER A 625 -7.90 -19.02 -0.96
N LEU A 626 -8.59 -18.82 0.18
CA LEU A 626 -10.03 -19.13 0.31
C LEU A 626 -10.87 -18.44 -0.76
N ILE A 627 -10.61 -17.15 -0.96
CA ILE A 627 -11.28 -16.29 -1.93
C ILE A 627 -10.22 -15.75 -2.86
N THR A 628 -10.19 -16.30 -4.06
CA THR A 628 -9.25 -15.98 -5.13
C THR A 628 -9.99 -15.96 -6.47
N PRO A 629 -9.49 -15.23 -7.48
CA PRO A 629 -10.01 -15.28 -8.84
C PRO A 629 -9.93 -16.70 -9.41
N LYS A 630 -11.01 -17.16 -10.05
CA LYS A 630 -11.10 -18.47 -10.70
C LYS A 630 -11.55 -18.31 -12.13
N LYS A 631 -11.18 -19.25 -13.00
CA LYS A 631 -11.73 -19.30 -14.36
C LYS A 631 -13.24 -19.60 -14.31
N THR A 632 -14.00 -18.93 -15.16
CA THR A 632 -15.43 -19.19 -15.37
C THR A 632 -15.72 -19.35 -16.87
N THR A 633 -16.98 -19.56 -17.23
CA THR A 633 -17.41 -19.71 -18.63
C THR A 633 -18.50 -18.70 -19.00
N ALA A 634 -18.60 -18.42 -20.28
CA ALA A 634 -19.70 -17.72 -20.94
C ALA A 634 -19.87 -18.29 -22.34
N SER A 635 -20.97 -17.96 -23.03
CA SER A 635 -21.14 -18.27 -24.45
C SER A 635 -21.16 -17.00 -25.28
N LEU A 636 -20.60 -17.08 -26.48
CA LEU A 636 -20.63 -16.00 -27.46
C LEU A 636 -21.33 -16.52 -28.71
N GLU A 637 -22.55 -16.03 -28.96
CA GLU A 637 -23.37 -16.42 -30.10
C GLU A 637 -23.47 -15.24 -31.07
N GLY A 638 -22.70 -15.28 -32.15
CA GLY A 638 -22.57 -14.15 -33.07
C GLY A 638 -21.95 -12.94 -32.37
N ASN A 639 -22.75 -11.89 -32.15
CA ASN A 639 -22.36 -10.67 -31.44
C ASN A 639 -22.99 -10.55 -30.05
N VAL A 640 -23.56 -11.63 -29.50
CA VAL A 640 -24.21 -11.64 -28.20
C VAL A 640 -23.39 -12.48 -27.23
N LEU A 641 -22.81 -11.84 -26.21
CA LEU A 641 -22.21 -12.52 -25.06
C LEU A 641 -23.33 -12.88 -24.08
N LYS A 642 -23.50 -14.17 -23.77
CA LYS A 642 -24.43 -14.64 -22.75
C LYS A 642 -23.64 -15.18 -21.55
N LEU A 643 -23.99 -14.72 -20.37
CA LEU A 643 -23.33 -15.10 -19.12
C LEU A 643 -24.37 -15.25 -18.01
N ASN A 644 -24.04 -16.08 -17.03
CA ASN A 644 -24.82 -16.23 -15.81
C ASN A 644 -23.98 -15.68 -14.64
N ALA A 645 -24.23 -14.42 -14.28
CA ALA A 645 -23.54 -13.77 -13.17
C ALA A 645 -24.05 -14.42 -11.88
N GLN A 646 -23.22 -15.28 -11.27
CA GLN A 646 -23.60 -16.02 -10.08
C GLN A 646 -23.98 -15.07 -8.93
N SER A 647 -24.74 -15.56 -7.95
CA SER A 647 -25.04 -14.78 -6.74
C SER A 647 -23.74 -14.33 -6.09
N GLN A 648 -23.70 -13.08 -5.63
CA GLN A 648 -22.56 -12.52 -4.90
C GLN A 648 -21.24 -12.80 -5.62
N SER A 649 -21.08 -12.20 -6.80
CA SER A 649 -19.92 -12.45 -7.67
C SER A 649 -19.41 -11.20 -8.38
N PHE A 650 -18.10 -11.16 -8.62
CA PHE A 650 -17.44 -10.22 -9.50
C PHE A 650 -16.84 -10.98 -10.68
N ASN A 651 -17.19 -10.57 -11.91
CA ASN A 651 -16.91 -11.31 -13.13
C ASN A 651 -16.24 -10.41 -14.17
N ILE A 652 -15.29 -10.96 -14.91
CA ILE A 652 -14.69 -10.36 -16.10
C ILE A 652 -14.83 -11.30 -17.29
N TYR A 653 -15.17 -10.74 -18.45
CA TYR A 653 -15.23 -11.44 -19.72
C TYR A 653 -14.49 -10.66 -20.80
N LYS A 654 -13.43 -11.24 -21.37
CA LYS A 654 -12.74 -10.69 -22.54
C LYS A 654 -13.36 -11.24 -23.83
N ILE A 655 -13.64 -10.37 -24.79
CA ILE A 655 -14.13 -10.71 -26.13
C ILE A 655 -13.08 -10.23 -27.14
N LYS A 656 -12.37 -11.16 -27.77
CA LYS A 656 -11.32 -10.85 -28.75
C LYS A 656 -11.94 -10.57 -30.11
N ARG A 657 -11.37 -9.60 -30.80
CA ARG A 657 -11.77 -9.16 -32.14
C ARG A 657 -10.77 -9.57 -33.21
#